data_AF-A0A9D1RFQ5-F1
#
_entry.id   AF-A0A9D1RFQ5-F1
#
_cell.length_a   1.000
_cell.length_b   1.000
_cell.length_c   1.000
_cell.angle_alpha   90.00
_cell.angle_beta   90.00
_cell.angle_gamma   90.00
#
_symmetry.space_group_name_H-M   'P 1'
#
loop_
_entity.id
_entity.type
_entity.pdbx_description
1 polymer ?
#
loop_
_entity_poly.entity_id
_entity_poly.type
_entity_poly.pdbx_seq_one_letter_code
_entity_poly.pdbx_strand_id
1 'polypeptide(L)'
;MPNKNDLILSFKDTLNIANSEILLAATEKAVNSSRVYKEGFTSSAESPCFEGTKVEVVSGTTFTEAKDFCKLGRVAVLNFANPENPGGGVQNGAMAQEECLCRSSNLYPCLSDQSVFSDFYLYHRNLRSFFYSDRLIYTKGVTVFKDDSAVPQLMPENEWFQVDVVTCAAPYIARRKYTNKAALKELFKSRIKNIFEAALDNGAQVLVLGAFGCGAFKNPPEIVAKAFHEVIEENAYQTKFKRIVFAIKSTVGDDPYMACPNLTAFEEEFYGLSAEGNKRRFSDPYSLEQAFGAISMPSGRVLKGGKEFNPYLEWKTHNPYFGKQFSVLGDSISTLDGYNPIGYNLFYAGENCFRSGVREMKDTWWGKVIDFFGGELLVNNSWSGSRVTQLPGSDSLFPSGCSDERTGNLHISNVVPDVIIVYLGTNDWANGVPIEFDGCTLLGHEYNDIFVSAYGNMIRKIRSNYPNAEIWCCTLCATFMSSDPSFHFPYKYNGNYINKYNQIIETVANQQNCKLIDLFSYSVPYDSIDGSHPNVNGMNTLATLMIRSIGASDVDPFIDCENDQHDFKWIERHADYSKKYVCKKCGKIKLEKPSCPEDKQDSQSYSQDTIKAGTIIGGKYVLLKHISKGGAFDVYLVQEVNSNIPFAAKICLKSNSDHKNDFTLDIAYQEIQMLQNLRHPAIPQIRDVIENENYVCVIQDYIEGKNLNDLVHQFGPYPADHVIGWAKQICAFLAYIHSFHPPYIYRDMKPANLVLQTSGYIKVIDFGIMRTYKPGKMQDTIALGTKGYAAPEQYGTAQTDPRTDIFGLGMTMYFLLTGDDPRNPNFNGMKPIRALNPSASKGMEYIIEKCTRIDPNQRYQSAGELLKDLENIRKLPPKRGILKNVFR
;
A
#
# COMPACT_ATOMS: atom_id res chain seq x y z
N MET A 1 -27.97 12.69 25.43
CA MET A 1 -28.09 13.47 24.18
C MET A 1 -29.56 13.78 23.96
N PRO A 2 -29.91 15.00 23.54
CA PRO A 2 -31.30 15.40 23.28
C PRO A 2 -31.89 14.65 22.09
N ASN A 3 -33.21 14.48 22.07
CA ASN A 3 -33.93 13.85 20.98
C ASN A 3 -33.90 14.78 19.74
N LYS A 4 -33.69 14.19 18.54
CA LYS A 4 -33.73 14.94 17.26
C LYS A 4 -35.04 15.73 17.10
N ASN A 5 -36.17 15.18 17.52
CA ASN A 5 -37.45 15.86 17.41
C ASN A 5 -37.50 17.12 18.27
N ASP A 6 -36.93 17.10 19.47
CA ASP A 6 -36.89 18.26 20.37
C ASP A 6 -36.04 19.39 19.76
N LEU A 7 -34.94 19.04 19.09
CA LEU A 7 -34.08 20.01 18.39
C LEU A 7 -34.78 20.64 17.18
N ILE A 8 -35.56 19.85 16.43
CA ILE A 8 -36.35 20.34 15.29
C ILE A 8 -37.46 21.28 15.79
N LEU A 9 -38.14 20.92 16.87
CA LEU A 9 -39.17 21.77 17.50
C LEU A 9 -38.57 23.05 18.06
N SER A 10 -37.43 22.97 18.74
CA SER A 10 -36.69 24.14 19.24
C SER A 10 -36.33 25.10 18.10
N PHE A 11 -35.87 24.59 16.95
CA PHE A 11 -35.58 25.43 15.78
C PHE A 11 -36.83 26.10 15.18
N LYS A 12 -37.95 25.36 15.06
CA LYS A 12 -39.22 25.94 14.59
C LYS A 12 -39.70 27.07 15.50
N ASP A 13 -39.59 26.86 16.80
CA ASP A 13 -39.90 27.88 17.80
C ASP A 13 -38.97 29.10 17.67
N THR A 14 -37.68 28.90 17.41
CA THR A 14 -36.73 30.00 17.14
C THR A 14 -37.15 30.83 15.93
N LEU A 15 -37.61 30.21 14.85
CA LEU A 15 -38.13 30.94 13.68
C LEU A 15 -39.40 31.74 13.99
N ASN A 16 -40.29 31.19 14.83
CA ASN A 16 -41.49 31.92 15.25
C ASN A 16 -41.12 33.16 16.08
N ILE A 17 -40.19 33.02 17.02
CA ILE A 17 -39.70 34.14 17.85
C ILE A 17 -38.99 35.18 16.98
N ALA A 18 -38.15 34.75 16.03
CA ALA A 18 -37.42 35.66 15.14
C ALA A 18 -38.34 36.53 14.26
N ASN A 19 -39.55 36.03 13.97
CA ASN A 19 -40.60 36.72 13.21
C ASN A 19 -41.71 37.33 14.10
N SER A 20 -41.54 37.31 15.43
CA SER A 20 -42.49 37.93 16.35
C SER A 20 -42.42 39.45 16.27
N GLU A 21 -43.49 40.16 16.68
CA GLU A 21 -43.54 41.62 16.69
C GLU A 21 -42.35 42.26 17.45
N ILE A 22 -41.86 41.58 18.50
CA ILE A 22 -40.77 42.07 19.35
C ILE A 22 -39.42 42.01 18.60
N LEU A 23 -39.18 40.96 17.79
CA LEU A 23 -37.88 40.75 17.16
C LEU A 23 -37.83 41.09 15.67
N LEU A 24 -38.99 41.27 15.01
CA LEU A 24 -39.08 41.41 13.55
C LEU A 24 -38.17 42.53 13.02
N ALA A 25 -38.25 43.73 13.62
CA ALA A 25 -37.43 44.86 13.20
C ALA A 25 -35.92 44.61 13.37
N ALA A 26 -35.52 43.91 14.45
CA ALA A 26 -34.12 43.55 14.67
C ALA A 26 -33.65 42.48 13.66
N THR A 27 -34.50 41.51 13.36
CA THR A 27 -34.24 40.47 12.34
C THR A 27 -34.10 41.08 10.95
N GLU A 28 -35.01 41.96 10.53
CA GLU A 28 -34.92 42.66 9.23
C GLU A 28 -33.66 43.52 9.14
N LYS A 29 -33.28 44.21 10.22
CA LYS A 29 -32.05 44.99 10.27
C LYS A 29 -30.80 44.10 10.13
N ALA A 30 -30.80 42.93 10.78
CA ALA A 30 -29.71 41.97 10.68
C ALA A 30 -29.61 41.40 9.24
N VAL A 31 -30.74 40.99 8.65
CA VAL A 31 -30.82 40.51 7.25
C VAL A 31 -30.28 41.55 6.28
N ASN A 32 -30.73 42.80 6.39
CA ASN A 32 -30.29 43.91 5.52
C ASN A 32 -28.80 44.27 5.72
N SER A 33 -28.19 43.84 6.82
CA SER A 33 -26.77 44.07 7.10
C SER A 33 -25.86 42.97 6.58
N SER A 34 -26.41 41.81 6.20
CA SER A 34 -25.63 40.67 5.71
C SER A 34 -24.93 41.02 4.40
N ARG A 35 -23.61 40.85 4.38
CA ARG A 35 -22.76 41.12 3.20
C ARG A 35 -21.80 39.98 2.95
N VAL A 36 -21.66 39.60 1.67
CA VAL A 36 -20.66 38.63 1.23
C VAL A 36 -19.35 39.35 0.91
N TYR A 37 -18.26 38.89 1.53
CA TYR A 37 -16.90 39.32 1.23
C TYR A 37 -16.24 38.25 0.37
N LYS A 38 -15.66 38.68 -0.76
CA LYS A 38 -14.98 37.80 -1.71
C LYS A 38 -13.59 37.43 -1.22
N GLU A 39 -12.99 36.46 -1.89
CA GLU A 39 -11.65 35.96 -1.65
C GLU A 39 -10.60 37.08 -1.74
N GLY A 40 -9.64 37.10 -0.82
CA GLY A 40 -8.54 38.09 -0.81
C GLY A 40 -8.95 39.52 -0.45
N PHE A 41 -10.13 39.75 0.14
CA PHE A 41 -10.55 41.07 0.58
C PHE A 41 -9.58 41.64 1.63
N THR A 42 -9.31 42.93 1.53
CA THR A 42 -8.50 43.69 2.49
C THR A 42 -9.28 44.95 2.84
N SER A 43 -9.40 45.24 4.14
CA SER A 43 -10.14 46.39 4.64
C SER A 43 -9.43 47.69 4.29
N SER A 44 -10.21 48.69 3.92
CA SER A 44 -9.75 50.08 3.80
C SER A 44 -10.06 50.92 5.03
N ALA A 45 -10.64 50.32 6.08
CA ALA A 45 -10.97 51.04 7.31
C ALA A 45 -9.69 51.45 8.06
N GLU A 46 -9.70 52.64 8.66
CA GLU A 46 -8.62 53.05 9.57
C GLU A 46 -8.51 52.03 10.71
N SER A 47 -7.35 51.39 10.82
CA SER A 47 -7.13 50.34 11.81
C SER A 47 -6.99 50.97 13.19
N PRO A 48 -7.89 50.68 14.15
CA PRO A 48 -7.68 51.10 15.53
C PRO A 48 -6.40 50.44 16.07
N CYS A 49 -5.58 51.20 16.78
CA CYS A 49 -4.38 50.67 17.45
C CYS A 49 -4.67 50.57 18.95
N PHE A 50 -4.84 49.36 19.45
CA PHE A 50 -5.00 49.06 20.86
C PHE A 50 -3.64 48.73 21.49
N GLU A 51 -3.45 49.08 22.77
CA GLU A 51 -2.27 48.68 23.56
C GLU A 51 -2.31 47.18 23.85
N GLY A 52 -1.83 46.37 22.90
CA GLY A 52 -1.69 44.92 23.04
C GLY A 52 -3.03 44.16 23.05
N THR A 53 -3.35 43.48 21.95
CA THR A 53 -4.46 42.54 21.89
C THR A 53 -4.23 41.38 22.87
N LYS A 54 -5.17 41.14 23.78
CA LYS A 54 -5.14 39.94 24.62
C LYS A 54 -5.70 38.75 23.83
N VAL A 55 -4.88 37.72 23.64
CA VAL A 55 -5.27 36.45 23.02
C VAL A 55 -5.55 35.42 24.12
N GLU A 56 -6.73 34.80 24.10
CA GLU A 56 -7.15 33.83 25.10
C GLU A 56 -7.77 32.59 24.48
N VAL A 57 -7.43 31.42 25.00
CA VAL A 57 -8.08 30.14 24.76
C VAL A 57 -8.94 29.82 25.98
N VAL A 58 -10.24 29.56 25.77
CA VAL A 58 -11.22 29.32 26.83
C VAL A 58 -12.06 28.09 26.53
N SER A 59 -12.39 27.33 27.57
CA SER A 59 -13.31 26.19 27.48
C SER A 59 -14.75 26.66 27.63
N GLY A 60 -15.43 26.88 26.50
CA GLY A 60 -16.79 27.42 26.50
C GLY A 60 -17.41 27.38 25.11
N THR A 61 -18.66 27.79 25.02
CA THR A 61 -19.38 27.88 23.75
C THR A 61 -19.39 29.30 23.22
N THR A 62 -19.51 29.43 21.90
CA THR A 62 -19.34 30.70 21.19
C THR A 62 -20.22 31.82 21.74
N PHE A 63 -21.51 31.57 21.99
CA PHE A 63 -22.42 32.61 22.50
C PHE A 63 -22.26 32.88 24.01
N THR A 64 -21.95 31.87 24.81
CA THR A 64 -21.70 32.04 26.24
C THR A 64 -20.52 32.99 26.46
N GLU A 65 -19.40 32.74 25.79
CA GLU A 65 -18.21 33.60 25.86
C GLU A 65 -18.49 34.99 25.26
N ALA A 66 -19.22 35.07 24.15
CA ALA A 66 -19.53 36.35 23.52
C ALA A 66 -20.37 37.28 24.41
N LYS A 67 -21.33 36.74 25.18
CA LYS A 67 -22.19 37.52 26.09
C LYS A 67 -21.36 38.35 27.08
N ASP A 68 -20.30 37.77 27.63
CA ASP A 68 -19.44 38.42 28.62
C ASP A 68 -18.61 39.56 28.01
N PHE A 69 -18.23 39.43 26.74
CA PHE A 69 -17.44 40.43 26.03
C PHE A 69 -18.26 41.55 25.37
N CYS A 70 -19.58 41.43 25.29
CA CYS A 70 -20.45 42.50 24.73
C CYS A 70 -20.29 43.83 25.49
N LYS A 71 -19.85 43.79 26.75
CA LYS A 71 -19.54 44.99 27.55
C LYS A 71 -18.25 45.70 27.14
N LEU A 72 -17.36 45.04 26.41
CA LEU A 72 -16.03 45.56 26.03
C LEU A 72 -16.01 46.25 24.66
N GLY A 73 -17.06 46.06 23.85
CA GLY A 73 -17.17 46.65 22.52
C GLY A 73 -18.02 45.79 21.58
N ARG A 74 -17.92 46.08 20.28
CA ARG A 74 -18.58 45.30 19.22
C ARG A 74 -17.89 43.93 19.10
N VAL A 75 -18.65 42.86 19.37
CA VAL A 75 -18.17 41.47 19.33
C VAL A 75 -18.56 40.84 18.00
N ALA A 76 -17.61 40.22 17.32
CA ALA A 76 -17.88 39.37 16.16
C ALA A 76 -17.54 37.91 16.50
N VAL A 77 -18.47 37.00 16.22
CA VAL A 77 -18.30 35.56 16.46
C VAL A 77 -18.13 34.80 15.14
N LEU A 78 -17.27 33.79 15.12
CA LEU A 78 -17.08 32.93 13.95
C LEU A 78 -18.10 31.78 13.94
N ASN A 79 -18.96 31.75 12.92
CA ASN A 79 -19.83 30.62 12.59
C ASN A 79 -19.11 29.64 11.65
N PHE A 80 -19.00 28.38 12.06
CA PHE A 80 -18.36 27.28 11.32
C PHE A 80 -19.32 26.75 10.26
N ALA A 81 -19.39 27.46 9.15
CA ALA A 81 -20.46 27.33 8.17
C ALA A 81 -20.44 26.00 7.42
N ASN A 82 -21.63 25.47 7.15
CA ASN A 82 -21.88 24.63 6.00
C ASN A 82 -21.93 25.53 4.75
N PRO A 83 -21.06 25.32 3.75
CA PRO A 83 -21.00 26.18 2.57
C PRO A 83 -22.14 25.95 1.58
N GLU A 84 -22.88 24.85 1.70
CA GLU A 84 -23.89 24.45 0.73
C GLU A 84 -25.32 24.67 1.24
N ASN A 85 -25.53 24.65 2.55
CA ASN A 85 -26.85 24.73 3.17
C ASN A 85 -26.87 25.79 4.28
N PRO A 86 -27.73 26.82 4.18
CA PRO A 86 -27.89 27.82 5.23
C PRO A 86 -28.26 27.18 6.57
N GLY A 87 -27.48 27.46 7.61
CA GLY A 87 -27.69 26.87 8.93
C GLY A 87 -27.43 25.36 8.99
N GLY A 88 -26.71 24.79 8.02
CA GLY A 88 -26.32 23.39 7.98
C GLY A 88 -27.51 22.43 8.02
N GLY A 89 -27.49 21.51 8.98
CA GLY A 89 -28.54 20.51 9.22
C GLY A 89 -29.57 20.92 10.26
N VAL A 90 -29.74 22.22 10.57
CA VAL A 90 -30.57 22.68 11.70
C VAL A 90 -32.02 22.20 11.60
N GLN A 91 -32.57 22.19 10.38
CA GLN A 91 -33.92 21.70 10.09
C GLN A 91 -34.12 20.21 10.37
N ASN A 92 -33.02 19.44 10.41
CA ASN A 92 -33.01 17.99 10.62
C ASN A 92 -32.53 17.60 12.03
N GLY A 93 -32.40 18.59 12.94
CA GLY A 93 -31.95 18.37 14.32
C GLY A 93 -30.47 18.01 14.44
N ALA A 94 -29.61 18.47 13.51
CA ALA A 94 -28.16 18.32 13.66
C ALA A 94 -27.61 19.23 14.78
N MET A 95 -26.47 18.86 15.38
CA MET A 95 -25.94 19.47 16.61
C MET A 95 -24.53 20.06 16.48
N ALA A 96 -24.08 20.43 15.28
CA ALA A 96 -22.81 21.16 15.17
C ALA A 96 -23.00 22.64 15.55
N GLN A 97 -21.89 23.39 15.58
CA GLN A 97 -21.86 24.75 16.11
C GLN A 97 -22.83 25.68 15.34
N GLU A 98 -22.81 25.66 14.01
CA GLU A 98 -23.73 26.45 13.18
C GLU A 98 -25.20 26.21 13.53
N GLU A 99 -25.62 24.94 13.66
CA GLU A 99 -27.00 24.63 14.00
C GLU A 99 -27.39 25.11 15.40
N CYS A 100 -26.46 25.10 16.35
CA CYS A 100 -26.68 25.66 17.67
C CYS A 100 -26.83 27.19 17.62
N LEU A 101 -25.98 27.89 16.86
CA LEU A 101 -26.10 29.33 16.68
C LEU A 101 -27.45 29.71 16.05
N CYS A 102 -27.87 28.97 15.02
CA CYS A 102 -29.17 29.13 14.36
C CYS A 102 -30.36 28.79 15.26
N ARG A 103 -30.21 27.89 16.24
CA ARG A 103 -31.27 27.60 17.22
C ARG A 103 -31.37 28.65 18.32
N SER A 104 -30.30 29.36 18.64
CA SER A 104 -30.31 30.32 19.76
C SER A 104 -30.44 31.78 19.36
N SER A 105 -30.53 32.09 18.06
CA SER A 105 -30.52 33.47 17.55
C SER A 105 -31.38 33.64 16.28
N ASN A 106 -31.47 34.88 15.79
CA ASN A 106 -32.08 35.21 14.50
C ASN A 106 -31.11 35.10 13.30
N LEU A 107 -30.03 34.31 13.42
CA LEU A 107 -29.03 34.13 12.37
C LEU A 107 -29.59 33.45 11.11
N TYR A 108 -30.44 32.42 11.27
CA TYR A 108 -30.92 31.62 10.13
C TYR A 108 -31.60 32.46 9.04
N PRO A 109 -32.56 33.36 9.34
CA PRO A 109 -33.13 34.30 8.36
C PRO A 109 -32.07 35.05 7.53
N CYS A 110 -30.98 35.48 8.19
CA CYS A 110 -29.89 36.21 7.55
C CYS A 110 -29.12 35.32 6.54
N LEU A 111 -28.89 34.05 6.88
CA LEU A 111 -28.21 33.10 5.99
C LEU A 111 -29.10 32.64 4.83
N SER A 112 -30.42 32.60 5.04
CA SER A 112 -31.40 32.18 4.04
C SER A 112 -31.85 33.30 3.10
N ASP A 113 -31.41 34.54 3.32
CA ASP A 113 -31.74 35.67 2.44
C ASP A 113 -31.28 35.39 1.00
N GLN A 114 -32.10 35.83 0.03
CA GLN A 114 -31.88 35.52 -1.38
C GLN A 114 -30.55 36.08 -1.92
N SER A 115 -30.11 37.25 -1.44
CA SER A 115 -28.86 37.86 -1.88
C SER A 115 -27.64 37.07 -1.39
N VAL A 116 -27.65 36.69 -0.12
CA VAL A 116 -26.63 35.84 0.53
C VAL A 116 -26.61 34.45 -0.10
N PHE A 117 -27.79 33.85 -0.30
CA PHE A 117 -27.94 32.54 -0.92
C PHE A 117 -27.30 32.49 -2.31
N SER A 118 -27.56 33.52 -3.10
CA SER A 118 -27.09 33.58 -4.49
C SER A 118 -25.59 33.77 -4.61
N ASP A 119 -24.97 34.58 -3.73
CA ASP A 119 -23.54 34.91 -3.85
C ASP A 119 -22.62 33.97 -3.03
N PHE A 120 -23.10 33.42 -1.92
CA PHE A 120 -22.31 32.50 -1.10
C PHE A 120 -22.63 31.02 -1.37
N TYR A 121 -23.89 30.60 -1.21
CA TYR A 121 -24.25 29.19 -1.23
C TYR A 121 -24.30 28.61 -2.65
N LEU A 122 -24.90 29.31 -3.61
CA LEU A 122 -24.88 28.87 -5.02
C LEU A 122 -23.46 28.86 -5.58
N TYR A 123 -22.63 29.83 -5.20
CA TYR A 123 -21.21 29.85 -5.57
C TYR A 123 -20.48 28.59 -5.12
N HIS A 124 -20.58 28.22 -3.84
CA HIS A 124 -19.92 27.03 -3.32
C HIS A 124 -20.48 25.73 -3.91
N ARG A 125 -21.80 25.64 -4.14
CA ARG A 125 -22.42 24.50 -4.84
C ARG A 125 -21.85 24.32 -6.26
N ASN A 126 -21.51 25.42 -6.93
CA ASN A 126 -20.95 25.41 -8.28
C ASN A 126 -19.43 25.19 -8.30
N LEU A 127 -18.72 25.60 -7.25
CA LEU A 127 -17.25 25.53 -7.15
C LEU A 127 -16.73 24.08 -7.17
N ARG A 128 -17.53 23.10 -6.73
CA ARG A 128 -17.19 21.66 -6.69
C ARG A 128 -15.82 21.36 -6.02
N SER A 129 -15.42 22.19 -5.06
CA SER A 129 -14.18 22.04 -4.29
C SER A 129 -14.50 21.79 -2.82
N PHE A 130 -13.95 20.72 -2.24
CA PHE A 130 -14.06 20.47 -0.79
C PHE A 130 -13.19 21.42 0.05
N PHE A 131 -12.24 22.13 -0.56
CA PHE A 131 -11.52 23.19 0.15
C PHE A 131 -12.37 24.45 0.28
N TYR A 132 -13.45 24.56 -0.50
CA TYR A 132 -14.27 25.75 -0.66
C TYR A 132 -13.41 26.97 -0.99
N SER A 133 -13.85 28.15 -0.60
CA SER A 133 -13.15 29.40 -0.85
C SER A 133 -12.97 30.20 0.43
N ASP A 134 -12.24 31.31 0.34
CA ASP A 134 -12.08 32.25 1.44
C ASP A 134 -13.27 33.22 1.55
N ARG A 135 -14.26 33.09 0.64
CA ARG A 135 -15.49 33.87 0.68
C ARG A 135 -16.22 33.62 1.99
N LEU A 136 -16.79 34.69 2.56
CA LEU A 136 -17.49 34.65 3.83
C LEU A 136 -18.70 35.59 3.84
N ILE A 137 -19.59 35.39 4.79
CA ILE A 137 -20.72 36.28 5.06
C ILE A 137 -20.44 37.00 6.38
N TYR A 138 -20.62 38.32 6.40
CA TYR A 138 -20.61 39.11 7.63
C TYR A 138 -22.01 39.64 7.88
N THR A 139 -22.57 39.38 9.07
CA THR A 139 -23.92 39.83 9.47
C THR A 139 -23.81 40.64 10.76
N LYS A 140 -24.37 41.84 10.80
CA LYS A 140 -24.34 42.71 11.99
C LYS A 140 -25.59 42.53 12.84
N GLY A 141 -25.41 42.66 14.16
CA GLY A 141 -26.53 42.80 15.09
C GLY A 141 -27.47 41.59 15.16
N VAL A 142 -26.92 40.38 15.04
CA VAL A 142 -27.65 39.13 15.29
C VAL A 142 -28.02 39.09 16.77
N THR A 143 -29.32 38.97 17.06
CA THR A 143 -29.84 38.90 18.43
C THR A 143 -29.86 37.47 18.91
N VAL A 144 -29.19 37.19 20.03
CA VAL A 144 -29.19 35.92 20.74
C VAL A 144 -30.23 35.99 21.86
N PHE A 145 -31.22 35.11 21.81
CA PHE A 145 -32.38 35.13 22.70
C PHE A 145 -32.69 33.79 23.36
N LYS A 146 -31.99 32.71 23.00
CA LYS A 146 -32.03 31.45 23.76
C LYS A 146 -30.69 31.12 24.40
N ASP A 147 -30.74 30.34 25.47
CA ASP A 147 -29.55 29.85 26.16
C ASP A 147 -28.79 28.79 25.36
N ASP A 148 -27.71 28.27 25.94
CA ASP A 148 -26.85 27.26 25.34
C ASP A 148 -27.06 25.85 25.94
N SER A 149 -28.25 25.61 26.50
CA SER A 149 -28.64 24.28 26.95
C SER A 149 -28.73 23.30 25.77
N ALA A 150 -28.71 21.99 26.07
CA ALA A 150 -28.73 20.95 25.02
C ALA A 150 -29.93 21.08 24.07
N VAL A 151 -31.06 21.60 24.56
CA VAL A 151 -32.21 22.05 23.77
C VAL A 151 -32.49 23.50 24.17
N PRO A 152 -32.00 24.49 23.40
CA PRO A 152 -32.03 25.91 23.79
C PRO A 152 -33.41 26.40 24.24
N GLN A 153 -33.44 27.09 25.38
CA GLN A 153 -34.64 27.70 25.96
C GLN A 153 -34.60 29.23 25.86
N LEU A 154 -35.77 29.85 25.68
CA LEU A 154 -35.90 31.31 25.62
C LEU A 154 -35.40 31.94 26.92
N MET A 155 -34.47 32.88 26.80
CA MET A 155 -33.99 33.69 27.92
C MET A 155 -34.97 34.84 28.21
N PRO A 156 -34.98 35.37 29.44
CA PRO A 156 -35.62 36.66 29.73
C PRO A 156 -35.14 37.76 28.77
N GLU A 157 -36.02 38.66 28.33
CA GLU A 157 -35.70 39.70 27.32
C GLU A 157 -34.55 40.62 27.74
N ASN A 158 -34.41 40.90 29.04
CA ASN A 158 -33.32 41.69 29.60
C ASN A 158 -31.95 40.99 29.55
N GLU A 159 -31.92 39.70 29.21
CA GLU A 159 -30.71 38.91 29.01
C GLU A 159 -30.33 38.73 27.54
N TRP A 160 -31.18 39.18 26.61
CA TRP A 160 -30.88 39.13 25.18
C TRP A 160 -29.72 40.07 24.86
N PHE A 161 -28.87 39.65 23.93
CA PHE A 161 -27.70 40.41 23.53
C PHE A 161 -27.45 40.30 22.03
N GLN A 162 -26.69 41.25 21.49
CA GLN A 162 -26.38 41.31 20.05
C GLN A 162 -24.91 41.05 19.79
N VAL A 163 -24.65 40.27 18.75
CA VAL A 163 -23.30 40.02 18.23
C VAL A 163 -23.30 40.17 16.71
N ASP A 164 -22.14 40.45 16.15
CA ASP A 164 -21.92 40.27 14.72
C ASP A 164 -21.49 38.82 14.47
N VAL A 165 -21.84 38.26 13.31
CA VAL A 165 -21.52 36.87 12.94
C VAL A 165 -20.73 36.86 11.63
N VAL A 166 -19.55 36.25 11.68
CA VAL A 166 -18.73 35.92 10.50
C VAL A 166 -19.01 34.46 10.15
N THR A 167 -19.78 34.21 9.10
CA THR A 167 -20.06 32.85 8.58
C THR A 167 -19.05 32.51 7.51
N CYS A 168 -18.15 31.58 7.82
CA CYS A 168 -17.10 31.13 6.89
C CYS A 168 -17.01 29.60 6.94
N ALA A 169 -16.83 28.96 5.78
CA ALA A 169 -16.67 27.52 5.71
C ALA A 169 -15.19 27.14 5.92
N ALA A 170 -14.92 26.16 6.77
CA ALA A 170 -13.59 25.55 6.86
C ALA A 170 -13.38 24.60 5.67
N PRO A 171 -12.12 24.22 5.35
CA PRO A 171 -11.85 23.17 4.38
C PRO A 171 -12.47 21.85 4.85
N TYR A 172 -13.18 21.13 3.98
CA TYR A 172 -13.76 19.83 4.31
C TYR A 172 -12.80 18.71 3.92
N ILE A 173 -11.98 18.28 4.88
CA ILE A 173 -11.01 17.21 4.65
C ILE A 173 -11.51 15.83 5.11
N ALA A 174 -12.70 15.73 5.69
CA ALA A 174 -13.25 14.43 6.14
C ALA A 174 -13.42 13.39 5.02
N ARG A 175 -13.52 13.83 3.75
CA ARG A 175 -13.53 12.95 2.57
C ARG A 175 -12.16 12.78 1.90
N ARG A 176 -11.14 13.51 2.34
CA ARG A 176 -9.76 13.35 1.87
C ARG A 176 -8.96 12.56 2.90
N LYS A 177 -8.44 11.41 2.51
CA LYS A 177 -7.57 10.60 3.38
C LYS A 177 -6.23 11.30 3.66
N TYR A 178 -5.85 12.29 2.85
CA TYR A 178 -4.61 13.05 2.99
C TYR A 178 -4.81 14.51 2.62
N THR A 179 -4.21 15.38 3.43
CA THR A 179 -4.06 16.79 3.11
C THR A 179 -2.65 17.21 3.46
N ASN A 180 -1.94 17.79 2.49
CA ASN A 180 -0.63 18.38 2.71
C ASN A 180 -0.71 19.41 3.85
N LYS A 181 0.10 19.25 4.89
CA LYS A 181 -0.02 20.05 6.12
C LYS A 181 0.35 21.51 5.87
N ALA A 182 1.40 21.75 5.09
CA ALA A 182 1.84 23.10 4.74
C ALA A 182 0.79 23.83 3.89
N ALA A 183 0.28 23.19 2.84
CA ALA A 183 -0.75 23.77 1.98
C ALA A 183 -2.07 23.99 2.72
N LEU A 184 -2.48 23.06 3.59
CA LEU A 184 -3.65 23.25 4.44
C LEU A 184 -3.47 24.44 5.38
N LYS A 185 -2.29 24.59 5.98
CA LYS A 185 -1.95 25.75 6.81
C LYS A 185 -2.06 27.04 6.00
N GLU A 186 -1.44 27.13 4.83
CA GLU A 186 -1.50 28.33 3.98
C GLU A 186 -2.93 28.67 3.54
N LEU A 187 -3.74 27.65 3.25
CA LEU A 187 -5.15 27.82 2.93
C LEU A 187 -5.93 28.38 4.14
N PHE A 188 -5.68 27.85 5.35
CA PHE A 188 -6.21 28.44 6.57
C PHE A 188 -5.72 29.87 6.78
N LYS A 189 -4.44 30.17 6.57
CA LYS A 189 -3.89 31.54 6.73
C LYS A 189 -4.62 32.53 5.83
N SER A 190 -4.81 32.20 4.55
CA SER A 190 -5.56 33.03 3.59
C SER A 190 -7.00 33.31 4.08
N ARG A 191 -7.67 32.26 4.55
CA ARG A 191 -9.06 32.35 5.05
C ARG A 191 -9.19 33.15 6.33
N ILE A 192 -8.29 32.91 7.29
CA ILE A 192 -8.24 33.61 8.57
C ILE A 192 -7.97 35.10 8.33
N LYS A 193 -7.05 35.43 7.41
CA LYS A 193 -6.82 36.81 6.99
C LYS A 193 -8.11 37.45 6.49
N ASN A 194 -8.86 36.78 5.62
CA ASN A 194 -10.12 37.32 5.09
C ASN A 194 -11.17 37.54 6.20
N ILE A 195 -11.26 36.61 7.17
CA ILE A 195 -12.11 36.74 8.37
C ILE A 195 -11.75 38.00 9.16
N PHE A 196 -10.45 38.23 9.39
CA PHE A 196 -9.96 39.36 10.17
C PHE A 196 -10.19 40.68 9.45
N GLU A 197 -9.90 40.74 8.15
CA GLU A 197 -10.13 41.93 7.32
C GLU A 197 -11.62 42.30 7.24
N ALA A 198 -12.51 41.32 7.08
CA ALA A 198 -13.95 41.56 7.14
C ALA A 198 -14.38 42.06 8.53
N ALA A 199 -13.82 41.53 9.61
CA ALA A 199 -14.14 42.01 10.95
C ALA A 199 -13.67 43.45 11.20
N LEU A 200 -12.51 43.84 10.67
CA LEU A 200 -12.00 45.21 10.73
C LEU A 200 -12.87 46.18 9.92
N ASP A 201 -13.26 45.82 8.69
CA ASP A 201 -14.16 46.63 7.85
C ASP A 201 -15.49 46.95 8.55
N ASN A 202 -15.91 46.09 9.48
CA ASN A 202 -17.15 46.23 10.22
C ASN A 202 -16.97 46.76 11.65
N GLY A 203 -15.75 47.14 12.03
CA GLY A 203 -15.43 47.77 13.31
C GLY A 203 -15.58 46.83 14.51
N ALA A 204 -15.41 45.52 14.31
CA ALA A 204 -15.35 44.58 15.43
C ALA A 204 -14.12 44.87 16.30
N GLN A 205 -14.32 44.91 17.61
CA GLN A 205 -13.25 45.15 18.58
C GLN A 205 -12.84 43.88 19.32
N VAL A 206 -13.75 42.90 19.41
CA VAL A 206 -13.51 41.60 20.03
C VAL A 206 -13.89 40.50 19.05
N LEU A 207 -13.00 39.53 18.86
CA LEU A 207 -13.27 38.33 18.07
C LEU A 207 -13.48 37.14 19.00
N VAL A 208 -14.58 36.41 18.80
CA VAL A 208 -14.80 35.08 19.42
C VAL A 208 -14.74 34.03 18.33
N LEU A 209 -13.60 33.36 18.27
CA LEU A 209 -13.23 32.31 17.34
C LEU A 209 -13.39 30.93 18.02
N GLY A 210 -12.77 29.89 17.46
CA GLY A 210 -12.67 28.59 18.09
C GLY A 210 -11.93 27.58 17.22
N ALA A 211 -12.15 26.29 17.48
CA ALA A 211 -11.53 25.19 16.74
C ALA A 211 -12.13 25.02 15.32
N PHE A 212 -11.86 26.00 14.46
CA PHE A 212 -12.47 26.18 13.14
C PHE A 212 -12.29 24.93 12.26
N GLY A 213 -13.39 24.26 11.92
CA GLY A 213 -13.36 23.07 11.08
C GLY A 213 -12.79 21.79 11.73
N CYS A 214 -12.48 21.79 13.03
CA CYS A 214 -11.87 20.63 13.71
C CYS A 214 -12.88 19.56 14.14
N GLY A 215 -14.19 19.83 13.97
CA GLY A 215 -15.28 18.88 14.25
C GLY A 215 -15.61 17.97 13.07
N ALA A 216 -16.81 18.13 12.50
CA ALA A 216 -17.30 17.32 11.38
C ALA A 216 -16.41 17.41 10.11
N PHE A 217 -15.66 18.49 9.96
CA PHE A 217 -14.79 18.74 8.80
C PHE A 217 -13.39 18.11 8.95
N LYS A 218 -13.07 17.59 10.15
CA LYS A 218 -11.87 16.78 10.47
C LYS A 218 -10.53 17.48 10.23
N ASN A 219 -10.47 18.82 10.30
CA ASN A 219 -9.19 19.53 10.22
C ASN A 219 -8.33 19.28 11.47
N PRO A 220 -6.99 19.14 11.35
CA PRO A 220 -6.12 18.92 12.50
C PRO A 220 -6.01 20.20 13.34
N PRO A 221 -6.38 20.16 14.63
CA PRO A 221 -6.47 21.37 15.46
C PRO A 221 -5.11 22.06 15.65
N GLU A 222 -4.00 21.33 15.60
CA GLU A 222 -2.64 21.87 15.69
C GLU A 222 -2.30 22.74 14.48
N ILE A 223 -2.74 22.35 13.28
CA ILE A 223 -2.54 23.13 12.05
C ILE A 223 -3.38 24.40 12.07
N VAL A 224 -4.64 24.28 12.52
CA VAL A 224 -5.56 25.42 12.62
C VAL A 224 -5.07 26.43 13.65
N ALA A 225 -4.67 25.97 14.84
CA ALA A 225 -4.11 26.82 15.89
C ALA A 225 -2.87 27.58 15.40
N LYS A 226 -1.92 26.85 14.78
CA LYS A 226 -0.71 27.45 14.21
C LYS A 226 -1.01 28.46 13.11
N ALA A 227 -1.98 28.19 12.23
CA ALA A 227 -2.37 29.13 11.19
C ALA A 227 -2.95 30.43 11.77
N PHE A 228 -3.78 30.35 12.83
CA PHE A 228 -4.25 31.54 13.54
C PHE A 228 -3.10 32.32 14.17
N HIS A 229 -2.18 31.62 14.85
CA HIS A 229 -1.03 32.24 15.49
C HIS A 229 -0.16 33.00 14.48
N GLU A 230 0.23 32.35 13.38
CA GLU A 230 1.03 32.98 12.31
C GLU A 230 0.32 34.19 11.69
N VAL A 231 -0.99 34.12 11.40
CA VAL A 231 -1.72 35.29 10.86
C VAL A 231 -1.76 36.44 11.86
N ILE A 232 -2.00 36.14 13.14
CA ILE A 232 -2.04 37.17 14.20
C ILE A 232 -0.70 37.91 14.28
N GLU A 233 0.42 37.18 14.22
CA GLU A 233 1.77 37.72 14.26
C GLU A 233 2.18 38.43 12.96
N GLU A 234 2.14 37.73 11.82
CA GLU A 234 2.67 38.20 10.53
C GLU A 234 1.95 39.43 9.98
N ASN A 235 0.66 39.60 10.31
CA ASN A 235 -0.16 40.70 9.82
C ASN A 235 -0.44 41.79 10.87
N ALA A 236 0.28 41.74 12.00
CA ALA A 236 0.18 42.69 13.11
C ALA A 236 -1.25 42.87 13.63
N TYR A 237 -2.08 41.81 13.62
CA TYR A 237 -3.43 41.88 14.19
C TYR A 237 -3.42 41.95 15.72
N GLN A 238 -2.27 41.73 16.36
CA GLN A 238 -2.02 41.94 17.79
C GLN A 238 -2.19 43.40 18.28
N THR A 239 -2.44 44.35 17.38
CA THR A 239 -2.78 45.73 17.75
C THR A 239 -4.14 46.17 17.24
N LYS A 240 -4.82 45.36 16.42
CA LYS A 240 -6.05 45.78 15.70
C LYS A 240 -7.34 45.39 16.40
N PHE A 241 -7.28 44.50 17.39
CA PHE A 241 -8.42 44.10 18.22
C PHE A 241 -8.13 44.34 19.70
N LYS A 242 -9.15 44.61 20.51
CA LYS A 242 -8.99 44.61 21.98
C LYS A 242 -8.71 43.20 22.49
N ARG A 243 -9.37 42.21 21.90
CA ARG A 243 -9.34 40.82 22.36
C ARG A 243 -9.60 39.83 21.24
N ILE A 244 -8.87 38.73 21.23
CA ILE A 244 -9.13 37.57 20.36
C ILE A 244 -9.30 36.36 21.29
N VAL A 245 -10.46 35.74 21.25
CA VAL A 245 -10.84 34.65 22.15
C VAL A 245 -11.15 33.41 21.35
N PHE A 246 -10.49 32.30 21.62
CA PHE A 246 -10.78 30.98 21.06
C PHE A 246 -11.69 30.20 22.03
N ALA A 247 -13.00 30.24 21.77
CA ALA A 247 -13.99 29.51 22.56
C ALA A 247 -14.13 28.06 22.05
N ILE A 248 -13.66 27.09 22.83
CA ILE A 248 -13.61 25.68 22.43
C ILE A 248 -14.41 24.81 23.41
N LYS A 249 -15.59 24.34 22.97
CA LYS A 249 -16.42 23.42 23.75
C LYS A 249 -15.75 22.05 23.85
N SER A 250 -15.63 21.50 25.05
CA SER A 250 -15.14 20.13 25.26
C SER A 250 -16.04 19.11 24.56
N THR A 251 -15.41 18.21 23.81
CA THR A 251 -16.08 17.09 23.11
C THR A 251 -16.10 15.80 23.90
N VAL A 252 -15.46 15.76 25.08
CA VAL A 252 -15.21 14.53 25.86
C VAL A 252 -16.20 14.32 27.02
N GLY A 253 -17.28 15.11 27.07
CA GLY A 253 -18.22 15.12 28.20
C GLY A 253 -17.66 15.87 29.42
N ASP A 254 -18.37 15.81 30.55
CA ASP A 254 -17.98 16.46 31.81
C ASP A 254 -16.88 15.71 32.58
N ASP A 255 -16.10 14.83 31.92
CA ASP A 255 -15.00 14.11 32.55
C ASP A 255 -13.79 15.04 32.74
N PRO A 256 -13.46 15.45 33.99
CA PRO A 256 -12.38 16.40 34.26
C PRO A 256 -10.98 15.81 34.02
N TYR A 257 -10.88 14.50 33.76
CA TYR A 257 -9.61 13.80 33.55
C TYR A 257 -9.27 13.56 32.07
N MET A 258 -10.24 13.71 31.14
CA MET A 258 -9.99 13.62 29.71
C MET A 258 -9.73 15.00 29.08
N ALA A 259 -8.53 15.19 28.55
CA ALA A 259 -8.18 16.42 27.84
C ALA A 259 -8.94 16.50 26.49
N CYS A 260 -9.60 17.62 26.22
CA CYS A 260 -10.17 17.88 24.90
C CYS A 260 -9.03 18.13 23.90
N PRO A 261 -8.87 17.32 22.84
CA PRO A 261 -7.75 17.46 21.90
C PRO A 261 -7.70 18.83 21.22
N ASN A 262 -8.87 19.37 20.85
CA ASN A 262 -8.98 20.69 20.24
C ASN A 262 -8.54 21.80 21.20
N LEU A 263 -8.96 21.73 22.47
CA LEU A 263 -8.57 22.72 23.48
C LEU A 263 -7.06 22.65 23.74
N THR A 264 -6.54 21.44 23.90
CA THR A 264 -5.12 21.18 24.18
C THR A 264 -4.23 21.75 23.08
N ALA A 265 -4.56 21.52 21.80
CA ALA A 265 -3.77 22.01 20.68
C ALA A 265 -3.69 23.55 20.64
N PHE A 266 -4.78 24.25 20.95
CA PHE A 266 -4.79 25.72 21.00
C PHE A 266 -4.05 26.25 22.24
N GLU A 267 -4.23 25.64 23.41
CA GLU A 267 -3.49 26.01 24.62
C GLU A 267 -1.99 25.84 24.45
N GLU A 268 -1.55 24.71 23.85
CA GLU A 268 -0.13 24.44 23.59
C GLU A 268 0.49 25.47 22.64
N GLU A 269 -0.23 25.89 21.59
CA GLU A 269 0.26 26.85 20.60
C GLU A 269 0.35 28.27 21.17
N PHE A 270 -0.69 28.74 21.88
CA PHE A 270 -0.77 30.13 22.35
C PHE A 270 -0.14 30.39 23.72
N TYR A 271 -0.03 29.37 24.59
CA TYR A 271 0.52 29.53 25.94
C TYR A 271 1.83 28.77 26.18
N GLY A 272 2.24 27.90 25.26
CA GLY A 272 3.40 27.03 25.43
C GLY A 272 3.11 25.85 26.39
N LEU A 273 4.06 24.92 26.46
CA LEU A 273 3.90 23.69 27.24
C LEU A 273 3.89 23.95 28.75
N SER A 274 2.77 23.66 29.43
CA SER A 274 2.76 23.48 30.87
C SER A 274 3.55 22.22 31.26
N ALA A 275 4.13 22.19 32.46
CA ALA A 275 4.85 21.02 32.98
C ALA A 275 3.96 19.76 33.07
N GLU A 276 2.63 19.92 33.21
CA GLU A 276 1.63 18.86 33.07
C GLU A 276 1.42 18.41 31.62
N GLY A 277 1.47 19.33 30.64
CA GLY A 277 1.38 19.03 29.20
C GLY A 277 2.53 18.15 28.71
N ASN A 278 3.73 18.35 29.26
CA ASN A 278 4.88 17.45 29.03
C ASN A 278 4.69 16.04 29.61
N LYS A 279 3.95 15.88 30.71
CA LYS A 279 3.64 14.54 31.26
C LYS A 279 2.58 13.80 30.46
N ARG A 280 1.66 14.53 29.80
CA ARG A 280 0.62 13.95 28.93
C ARG A 280 1.06 13.73 27.48
N ARG A 281 2.04 14.51 26.98
CA ARG A 281 2.68 14.29 25.67
C ARG A 281 3.54 13.03 25.58
N PHE A 282 3.89 12.41 26.71
CA PHE A 282 4.79 11.25 26.75
C PHE A 282 4.27 10.07 27.58
N SER A 283 2.98 10.02 27.90
CA SER A 283 2.37 8.85 28.59
C SER A 283 1.63 7.89 27.65
N ASP A 284 1.77 8.04 26.33
CA ASP A 284 1.30 7.05 25.35
C ASP A 284 2.38 6.73 24.30
N PRO A 285 3.06 5.57 24.40
CA PRO A 285 3.97 5.09 23.36
C PRO A 285 3.27 4.62 22.08
N TYR A 286 1.94 4.71 21.97
CA TYR A 286 1.15 4.23 20.83
C TYR A 286 0.56 5.36 19.97
N SER A 287 1.40 6.22 19.41
CA SER A 287 1.00 7.01 18.24
C SER A 287 2.19 7.47 17.39
N LEU A 288 2.84 6.52 16.68
CA LEU A 288 3.54 6.79 15.41
C LEU A 288 4.07 5.55 14.66
N GLU A 289 3.94 4.33 15.18
CA GLU A 289 4.37 3.11 14.46
C GLU A 289 3.38 1.96 14.65
N GLN A 290 2.25 2.01 13.94
CA GLN A 290 1.42 0.82 13.74
C GLN A 290 0.87 0.80 12.33
N ALA A 291 1.64 0.23 11.40
CA ALA A 291 1.07 -0.41 10.23
C ALA A 291 2.07 -1.37 9.56
N PHE A 292 1.70 -2.64 9.64
CA PHE A 292 1.96 -3.72 8.70
C PHE A 292 2.28 -3.33 7.24
N GLY A 293 3.21 -4.07 6.65
CA GLY A 293 3.05 -4.69 5.32
C GLY A 293 3.47 -3.91 4.08
N ALA A 294 4.76 -3.58 3.94
CA ALA A 294 5.49 -3.30 2.68
C ALA A 294 6.95 -2.95 3.05
N ILE A 295 7.82 -2.58 2.10
CA ILE A 295 9.23 -2.14 2.31
C ILE A 295 9.40 -1.56 3.72
N SER A 296 10.02 -2.35 4.61
CA SER A 296 10.09 -2.01 6.03
C SER A 296 11.09 -0.87 6.17
N MET A 297 10.59 0.35 6.21
CA MET A 297 11.37 1.56 6.49
C MET A 297 12.24 1.29 7.72
N PRO A 298 13.57 1.44 7.63
CA PRO A 298 14.43 1.06 8.74
C PRO A 298 14.23 1.98 9.97
N SER A 299 13.56 1.52 11.02
CA SER A 299 13.01 2.36 12.11
C SER A 299 13.82 2.40 13.42
N GLY A 300 14.99 1.81 13.45
CA GLY A 300 15.63 1.33 14.66
C GLY A 300 16.93 2.04 14.96
N ARG A 301 17.17 2.17 16.27
CA ARG A 301 18.26 2.94 16.85
C ARG A 301 19.50 2.09 17.19
N VAL A 302 20.65 2.65 16.86
CA VAL A 302 22.00 2.13 17.05
C VAL A 302 22.72 3.02 18.05
N LEU A 303 23.58 2.45 18.90
CA LEU A 303 24.38 3.22 19.86
C LEU A 303 25.68 3.72 19.22
N LYS A 304 25.86 5.05 19.13
CA LYS A 304 27.11 5.70 18.70
C LYS A 304 27.53 6.72 19.76
N GLY A 305 28.70 6.51 20.38
CA GLY A 305 29.21 7.40 21.44
C GLY A 305 28.33 7.46 22.70
N GLY A 306 27.58 6.41 23.02
CA GLY A 306 26.69 6.35 24.19
C GLY A 306 25.28 6.95 23.98
N LYS A 307 24.95 7.43 22.78
CA LYS A 307 23.61 7.90 22.42
C LYS A 307 22.97 7.00 21.37
N GLU A 308 21.66 6.75 21.51
CA GLU A 308 20.84 6.02 20.54
C GLU A 308 20.50 6.89 19.33
N PHE A 309 20.54 6.30 18.15
CA PHE A 309 20.47 7.03 16.89
C PHE A 309 20.01 6.15 15.71
N ASN A 310 19.09 6.60 14.84
CA ASN A 310 18.64 5.82 13.67
C ASN A 310 19.39 6.28 12.38
N PRO A 311 20.22 5.42 11.75
CA PRO A 311 20.99 5.73 10.54
C PRO A 311 20.15 6.15 9.33
N TYR A 312 19.02 5.45 9.11
CA TYR A 312 18.09 5.82 8.05
C TYR A 312 17.43 7.16 8.34
N LEU A 313 17.05 7.43 9.60
CA LEU A 313 16.41 8.70 9.94
C LEU A 313 17.39 9.87 9.79
N GLU A 314 18.68 9.69 10.10
CA GLU A 314 19.71 10.71 9.85
C GLU A 314 19.91 10.96 8.37
N TRP A 315 20.09 9.89 7.60
CA TRP A 315 20.20 10.02 6.16
C TRP A 315 18.94 10.70 5.60
N LYS A 316 17.75 10.27 6.04
CA LYS A 316 16.46 10.84 5.66
C LYS A 316 16.38 12.32 5.99
N THR A 317 16.86 12.81 7.14
CA THR A 317 16.80 14.25 7.45
C THR A 317 17.85 15.10 6.73
N HIS A 318 18.91 14.48 6.19
CA HIS A 318 19.97 15.19 5.47
C HIS A 318 19.92 15.01 3.95
N ASN A 319 19.04 14.13 3.44
CA ASN A 319 18.86 13.95 2.00
C ASN A 319 18.19 15.20 1.37
N PRO A 320 18.48 15.51 0.09
CA PRO A 320 18.06 16.77 -0.54
C PRO A 320 16.54 16.92 -0.72
N TYR A 321 15.77 15.84 -0.52
CA TYR A 321 14.32 15.82 -0.71
C TYR A 321 13.53 15.84 0.60
N PHE A 322 14.20 15.86 1.76
CA PHE A 322 13.52 15.93 3.05
C PHE A 322 12.69 17.21 3.19
N GLY A 323 11.42 17.07 3.56
CA GLY A 323 10.46 18.18 3.69
C GLY A 323 10.02 18.83 2.37
N LYS A 324 10.48 18.30 1.23
CA LYS A 324 10.14 18.83 -0.11
C LYS A 324 8.71 18.46 -0.51
N GLN A 325 8.11 19.31 -1.35
CA GLN A 325 6.75 19.18 -1.83
C GLN A 325 6.72 18.42 -3.16
N PHE A 326 6.01 17.29 -3.20
CA PHE A 326 5.96 16.38 -4.34
C PHE A 326 4.59 16.41 -5.02
N SER A 327 4.53 16.66 -6.33
CA SER A 327 3.32 16.45 -7.12
C SER A 327 3.48 15.29 -8.10
N VAL A 328 2.40 14.55 -8.33
CA VAL A 328 2.37 13.36 -9.21
C VAL A 328 1.46 13.65 -10.40
N LEU A 329 1.96 13.41 -11.60
CA LEU A 329 1.22 13.44 -12.85
C LEU A 329 1.30 12.07 -13.54
N GLY A 330 0.24 11.27 -13.43
CA GLY A 330 0.22 9.93 -14.02
C GLY A 330 -1.14 9.48 -14.55
N ASP A 331 -1.21 8.21 -14.94
CA ASP A 331 -2.44 7.57 -15.43
C ASP A 331 -3.14 6.78 -14.30
N SER A 332 -3.86 5.72 -14.67
CA SER A 332 -4.59 4.84 -13.76
C SER A 332 -3.73 4.21 -12.68
N ILE A 333 -2.46 3.87 -12.96
CA ILE A 333 -1.58 3.21 -11.98
C ILE A 333 -1.16 4.14 -10.83
N SER A 334 -1.44 5.43 -10.99
CA SER A 334 -1.06 6.48 -10.05
C SER A 334 -2.26 7.06 -9.30
N THR A 335 -3.48 6.59 -9.60
CA THR A 335 -4.71 7.04 -8.92
C THR A 335 -4.91 6.37 -7.57
N LEU A 336 -5.56 7.04 -6.62
CA LEU A 336 -6.08 6.44 -5.39
C LEU A 336 -7.24 7.28 -4.84
N ASP A 337 -8.32 6.61 -4.46
CA ASP A 337 -9.47 7.26 -3.85
C ASP A 337 -9.10 8.05 -2.59
N GLY A 338 -9.53 9.32 -2.58
CA GLY A 338 -9.22 10.29 -1.54
C GLY A 338 -7.91 11.06 -1.69
N TYR A 339 -7.12 10.82 -2.74
CA TYR A 339 -5.82 11.49 -3.00
C TYR A 339 -5.75 12.27 -4.31
N ASN A 340 -6.63 11.98 -5.27
CA ASN A 340 -6.78 12.74 -6.52
C ASN A 340 -7.86 13.83 -6.39
N PRO A 341 -7.92 14.82 -7.31
CA PRO A 341 -9.01 15.80 -7.34
C PRO A 341 -10.39 15.15 -7.49
N ILE A 342 -11.41 15.83 -6.96
CA ILE A 342 -12.78 15.31 -6.89
C ILE A 342 -13.36 15.22 -8.30
N GLY A 343 -14.09 14.14 -8.57
CA GLY A 343 -14.68 13.90 -9.89
C GLY A 343 -13.68 13.41 -10.94
N TYR A 344 -12.42 13.19 -10.56
CA TYR A 344 -11.46 12.53 -11.45
C TYR A 344 -11.81 11.06 -11.59
N ASN A 345 -11.51 10.49 -12.77
CA ASN A 345 -11.66 9.07 -12.98
C ASN A 345 -10.53 8.31 -12.25
N LEU A 346 -10.89 7.35 -11.40
CA LEU A 346 -9.96 6.62 -10.54
C LEU A 346 -10.02 5.12 -10.84
N PHE A 347 -8.86 4.47 -10.84
CA PHE A 347 -8.79 3.00 -10.92
C PHE A 347 -8.87 2.38 -9.53
N TYR A 348 -8.03 2.85 -8.59
CA TYR A 348 -8.00 2.36 -7.21
C TYR A 348 -9.07 3.05 -6.37
N ALA A 349 -10.31 2.63 -6.60
CA ALA A 349 -11.50 2.98 -5.82
C ALA A 349 -12.39 1.74 -5.65
N GLY A 350 -13.16 1.69 -4.56
CA GLY A 350 -14.11 0.60 -4.29
C GLY A 350 -13.47 -0.80 -4.36
N GLU A 351 -14.08 -1.70 -5.12
CA GLU A 351 -13.67 -3.10 -5.25
C GLU A 351 -12.23 -3.29 -5.76
N ASN A 352 -11.75 -2.36 -6.61
CA ASN A 352 -10.39 -2.44 -7.14
C ASN A 352 -9.32 -2.26 -6.04
N CYS A 353 -9.61 -1.51 -4.96
CA CYS A 353 -8.71 -1.42 -3.81
C CYS A 353 -8.60 -2.77 -3.07
N PHE A 354 -9.71 -3.51 -2.99
CA PHE A 354 -9.73 -4.82 -2.34
C PHE A 354 -9.00 -5.87 -3.18
N ARG A 355 -9.30 -5.93 -4.48
CA ARG A 355 -8.68 -6.86 -5.44
C ARG A 355 -7.18 -6.65 -5.59
N SER A 356 -6.71 -5.40 -5.60
CA SER A 356 -5.28 -5.07 -5.76
C SER A 356 -4.49 -5.13 -4.45
N GLY A 357 -5.16 -5.01 -3.30
CA GLY A 357 -4.50 -4.80 -2.01
C GLY A 357 -3.97 -3.37 -1.80
N VAL A 358 -4.22 -2.45 -2.74
CA VAL A 358 -3.81 -1.03 -2.63
C VAL A 358 -4.97 -0.23 -2.05
N ARG A 359 -4.87 0.19 -0.79
CA ARG A 359 -6.00 0.79 -0.04
C ARG A 359 -5.68 2.18 0.51
N GLU A 360 -4.41 2.44 0.76
CA GLU A 360 -3.89 3.67 1.36
C GLU A 360 -2.68 4.18 0.57
N MET A 361 -2.30 5.45 0.78
CA MET A 361 -1.15 6.06 0.10
C MET A 361 0.13 5.26 0.30
N LYS A 362 0.35 4.72 1.51
CA LYS A 362 1.53 3.89 1.80
C LYS A 362 1.60 2.60 0.96
N ASP A 363 0.50 2.18 0.35
CA ASP A 363 0.43 1.01 -0.53
C ASP A 363 0.77 1.36 -1.99
N THR A 364 0.69 2.64 -2.36
CA THR A 364 0.97 3.12 -3.71
C THR A 364 2.46 3.28 -3.95
N TRP A 365 2.90 3.17 -5.21
CA TRP A 365 4.29 3.39 -5.56
C TRP A 365 4.76 4.81 -5.19
N TRP A 366 3.93 5.83 -5.46
CA TRP A 366 4.29 7.23 -5.25
C TRP A 366 4.32 7.58 -3.76
N GLY A 367 3.39 7.04 -2.97
CA GLY A 367 3.39 7.25 -1.53
C GLY A 367 4.63 6.67 -0.87
N LYS A 368 5.07 5.49 -1.32
CA LYS A 368 6.31 4.85 -0.83
C LYS A 368 7.56 5.66 -1.20
N VAL A 369 7.65 6.15 -2.44
CA VAL A 369 8.80 6.97 -2.89
C VAL A 369 8.88 8.28 -2.10
N ILE A 370 7.76 9.00 -2.00
CA ILE A 370 7.69 10.28 -1.29
C ILE A 370 8.06 10.09 0.19
N ASP A 371 7.48 9.09 0.86
CA ASP A 371 7.81 8.81 2.27
C ASP A 371 9.27 8.37 2.44
N PHE A 372 9.82 7.55 1.54
CA PHE A 372 11.22 7.11 1.62
C PHE A 372 12.20 8.29 1.67
N PHE A 373 11.96 9.31 0.87
CA PHE A 373 12.77 10.52 0.83
C PHE A 373 12.38 11.58 1.87
N GLY A 374 11.32 11.33 2.66
CA GLY A 374 10.81 12.26 3.65
C GLY A 374 10.17 13.51 3.06
N GLY A 375 9.65 13.41 1.84
CA GLY A 375 8.85 14.45 1.21
C GLY A 375 7.40 14.42 1.65
N GLU A 376 6.62 15.39 1.19
CA GLU A 376 5.18 15.47 1.39
C GLU A 376 4.47 15.55 0.04
N LEU A 377 3.42 14.75 -0.17
CA LEU A 377 2.58 14.88 -1.35
C LEU A 377 1.89 16.25 -1.34
N LEU A 378 1.95 16.98 -2.44
CA LEU A 378 1.24 18.24 -2.63
C LEU A 378 -0.04 17.99 -3.45
N VAL A 379 0.08 17.55 -4.71
CA VAL A 379 -1.05 17.16 -5.56
C VAL A 379 -0.77 15.86 -6.29
N ASN A 380 -1.73 14.93 -6.29
CA ASN A 380 -1.74 13.81 -7.23
C ASN A 380 -2.74 14.11 -8.36
N ASN A 381 -2.25 14.71 -9.46
CA ASN A 381 -3.06 15.08 -10.63
C ASN A 381 -3.14 13.94 -11.65
N SER A 382 -3.22 12.69 -11.18
CA SER A 382 -3.34 11.50 -12.04
C SER A 382 -4.78 11.22 -12.45
N TRP A 383 -4.99 10.67 -13.65
CA TRP A 383 -6.32 10.39 -14.20
C TRP A 383 -6.38 9.02 -14.88
N SER A 384 -7.32 8.18 -14.46
CA SER A 384 -7.51 6.83 -15.01
C SER A 384 -8.02 6.86 -16.45
N GLY A 385 -7.31 6.16 -17.34
CA GLY A 385 -7.59 6.13 -18.79
C GLY A 385 -7.11 7.37 -19.56
N SER A 386 -6.36 8.29 -18.93
CA SER A 386 -5.78 9.42 -19.65
C SER A 386 -4.59 8.99 -20.52
N ARG A 387 -4.46 9.61 -21.69
CA ARG A 387 -3.27 9.57 -22.54
C ARG A 387 -2.44 10.84 -22.30
N VAL A 388 -1.20 10.87 -22.78
CA VAL A 388 -0.45 12.11 -22.96
C VAL A 388 -1.10 12.92 -24.08
N THR A 389 -1.43 12.26 -25.20
CA THR A 389 -2.10 12.85 -26.37
C THR A 389 -3.60 13.09 -26.16
N GLN A 390 -4.19 13.94 -26.99
CA GLN A 390 -5.63 14.15 -27.11
C GLN A 390 -6.38 12.83 -27.30
N LEU A 391 -7.52 12.70 -26.64
CA LEU A 391 -8.39 11.54 -26.79
C LEU A 391 -9.14 11.59 -28.14
N PRO A 392 -9.33 10.45 -28.84
CA PRO A 392 -10.05 10.43 -30.11
C PRO A 392 -11.47 10.97 -29.98
N GLY A 393 -11.87 11.88 -30.86
CA GLY A 393 -13.22 12.45 -30.89
C GLY A 393 -13.55 13.44 -29.76
N SER A 394 -12.56 13.91 -29.00
CA SER A 394 -12.74 14.93 -27.96
C SER A 394 -12.43 16.33 -28.48
N ASP A 395 -13.36 17.28 -28.30
CA ASP A 395 -13.14 18.71 -28.60
C ASP A 395 -12.28 19.41 -27.53
N SER A 396 -12.10 18.77 -26.36
CA SER A 396 -11.26 19.26 -25.27
C SER A 396 -9.99 18.43 -25.11
N LEU A 397 -8.89 19.08 -24.71
CA LEU A 397 -7.65 18.40 -24.32
C LEU A 397 -7.76 17.74 -22.95
N PHE A 398 -8.58 18.25 -22.04
CA PHE A 398 -8.78 17.59 -20.75
C PHE A 398 -9.54 16.26 -20.97
N PRO A 399 -9.07 15.11 -20.41
CA PRO A 399 -8.09 14.94 -19.35
C PRO A 399 -6.68 14.51 -19.80
N SER A 400 -6.28 14.71 -21.06
CA SER A 400 -4.96 14.35 -21.58
C SER A 400 -3.83 15.06 -20.85
N GLY A 401 -2.69 14.37 -20.69
CA GLY A 401 -1.54 14.88 -19.93
C GLY A 401 -1.00 16.22 -20.42
N CYS A 402 -1.11 16.50 -21.72
CA CYS A 402 -0.69 17.79 -22.31
C CYS A 402 -1.70 18.94 -22.13
N SER A 403 -2.83 18.72 -21.45
CA SER A 403 -3.83 19.78 -21.18
C SER A 403 -3.31 20.78 -20.14
N ASP A 404 -3.86 22.00 -20.17
CA ASP A 404 -3.46 23.06 -19.24
C ASP A 404 -3.91 22.73 -17.81
N GLU A 405 -5.05 22.06 -17.65
CA GLU A 405 -5.54 21.63 -16.34
C GLU A 405 -4.67 20.51 -15.73
N ARG A 406 -4.13 19.61 -16.54
CA ARG A 406 -3.22 18.56 -16.07
C ARG A 406 -1.84 19.13 -15.72
N THR A 407 -1.33 20.08 -16.51
CA THR A 407 0.02 20.65 -16.34
C THR A 407 0.08 21.88 -15.43
N GLY A 408 -1.03 22.56 -15.16
CA GLY A 408 -1.10 23.78 -14.35
C GLY A 408 -1.70 23.59 -12.94
N ASN A 409 -2.36 22.47 -12.66
CA ASN A 409 -2.97 22.20 -11.36
C ASN A 409 -2.16 21.20 -10.52
N LEU A 410 -0.83 21.34 -10.50
CA LEU A 410 0.09 20.53 -9.68
C LEU A 410 0.46 21.24 -8.36
N HIS A 411 -0.31 22.22 -7.94
CA HIS A 411 -0.07 23.07 -6.78
C HIS A 411 -1.35 23.24 -5.95
N ILE A 412 -1.23 23.70 -4.71
CA ILE A 412 -2.38 24.06 -3.87
C ILE A 412 -2.17 25.49 -3.37
N SER A 413 -3.08 26.39 -3.75
CA SER A 413 -3.01 27.81 -3.40
C SER A 413 -1.66 28.42 -3.82
N ASN A 414 -0.81 28.78 -2.86
CA ASN A 414 0.45 29.46 -3.12
C ASN A 414 1.64 28.48 -3.02
N VAL A 415 1.37 27.24 -2.57
CA VAL A 415 2.39 26.21 -2.37
C VAL A 415 2.58 25.48 -3.69
N VAL A 416 3.77 25.64 -4.27
CA VAL A 416 4.20 25.00 -5.52
C VAL A 416 5.05 23.76 -5.22
N PRO A 417 5.09 22.76 -6.12
CA PRO A 417 5.92 21.58 -5.93
C PRO A 417 7.41 21.92 -6.06
N ASP A 418 8.22 21.28 -5.22
CA ASP A 418 9.67 21.20 -5.42
C ASP A 418 10.02 20.09 -6.43
N VAL A 419 9.24 19.00 -6.43
CA VAL A 419 9.45 17.84 -7.32
C VAL A 419 8.14 17.45 -7.99
N ILE A 420 8.17 17.19 -9.29
CA ILE A 420 7.04 16.70 -10.08
C ILE A 420 7.40 15.34 -10.69
N ILE A 421 6.70 14.29 -10.29
CA ILE A 421 6.88 12.94 -10.83
C ILE A 421 5.89 12.71 -11.98
N VAL A 422 6.41 12.54 -13.19
CA VAL A 422 5.65 12.27 -14.41
C VAL A 422 5.77 10.79 -14.77
N TYR A 423 4.69 10.04 -14.59
CA TYR A 423 4.60 8.64 -15.01
C TYR A 423 3.37 8.43 -15.90
N LEU A 424 3.52 8.74 -17.18
CA LEU A 424 2.44 8.80 -18.17
C LEU A 424 2.93 8.33 -19.54
N GLY A 425 2.07 7.63 -20.28
CA GLY A 425 2.37 7.15 -21.65
C GLY A 425 1.97 5.70 -21.91
N THR A 426 1.64 4.94 -20.86
CA THR A 426 1.17 3.54 -20.97
C THR A 426 -0.05 3.44 -21.86
N ASN A 427 -1.02 4.34 -21.69
CA ASN A 427 -2.24 4.36 -22.51
C ASN A 427 -1.98 4.76 -23.96
N ASP A 428 -1.07 5.69 -24.22
CA ASP A 428 -0.68 6.09 -25.58
C ASP A 428 -0.09 4.89 -26.33
N TRP A 429 0.84 4.21 -25.67
CA TRP A 429 1.44 2.98 -26.17
C TRP A 429 0.41 1.86 -26.37
N ALA A 430 -0.42 1.57 -25.37
CA ALA A 430 -1.45 0.53 -25.42
C ALA A 430 -2.56 0.81 -26.43
N ASN A 431 -2.70 2.05 -26.91
CA ASN A 431 -3.63 2.42 -27.98
C ASN A 431 -2.93 2.64 -29.34
N GLY A 432 -1.61 2.41 -29.42
CA GLY A 432 -0.86 2.53 -30.66
C GLY A 432 -0.84 3.93 -31.25
N VAL A 433 -0.77 4.96 -30.39
CA VAL A 433 -0.69 6.37 -30.80
C VAL A 433 0.51 6.60 -31.74
N PRO A 434 0.38 7.42 -32.80
CA PRO A 434 1.50 7.74 -33.67
C PRO A 434 2.66 8.43 -32.91
N ILE A 435 3.89 7.99 -33.19
CA ILE A 435 5.11 8.55 -32.56
C ILE A 435 5.79 9.62 -33.41
N GLU A 436 5.52 9.68 -34.71
CA GLU A 436 6.11 10.59 -35.70
C GLU A 436 5.07 11.01 -36.73
N PHE A 437 5.27 12.16 -37.40
CA PHE A 437 4.51 12.58 -38.57
C PHE A 437 5.35 12.36 -39.83
N ASP A 438 4.88 11.58 -40.78
CA ASP A 438 5.53 11.34 -42.09
C ASP A 438 7.04 10.99 -42.03
N GLY A 439 7.50 10.31 -40.97
CA GLY A 439 8.90 9.91 -40.79
C GLY A 439 9.86 11.06 -40.42
N CYS A 440 9.32 12.24 -40.07
CA CYS A 440 10.08 13.38 -39.57
C CYS A 440 9.76 13.65 -38.10
N THR A 441 10.79 13.71 -37.25
CA THR A 441 10.67 14.19 -35.87
C THR A 441 10.56 15.72 -35.87
N LEU A 442 9.34 16.24 -35.98
CA LEU A 442 9.09 17.69 -35.94
C LEU A 442 9.06 18.19 -34.49
N LEU A 443 10.24 18.41 -33.90
CA LEU A 443 10.36 19.16 -32.66
C LEU A 443 10.01 20.64 -32.93
N GLY A 444 8.86 21.10 -32.45
CA GLY A 444 8.44 22.52 -32.53
C GLY A 444 7.04 22.80 -33.07
N HIS A 445 6.34 21.80 -33.61
CA HIS A 445 4.92 21.93 -34.00
C HIS A 445 4.01 21.28 -32.96
N GLU A 446 2.89 21.93 -32.61
CA GLU A 446 1.97 21.45 -31.58
C GLU A 446 0.90 20.51 -32.16
N TYR A 447 1.30 19.25 -32.37
CA TYR A 447 0.36 18.15 -32.63
C TYR A 447 -0.04 17.49 -31.31
N ASN A 448 -1.32 17.54 -30.96
CA ASN A 448 -1.82 16.98 -29.71
C ASN A 448 -2.12 15.49 -29.82
N ASP A 449 -2.15 14.93 -31.03
CA ASP A 449 -2.45 13.53 -31.37
C ASP A 449 -1.20 12.67 -31.63
N ILE A 450 -0.01 13.27 -31.60
CA ILE A 450 1.29 12.60 -31.82
C ILE A 450 2.09 12.58 -30.51
N PHE A 451 2.56 11.41 -30.11
CA PHE A 451 3.15 11.20 -28.78
C PHE A 451 4.38 12.09 -28.50
N VAL A 452 5.35 12.17 -29.42
CA VAL A 452 6.56 12.99 -29.24
C VAL A 452 6.24 14.47 -29.04
N SER A 453 5.28 14.99 -29.81
CA SER A 453 4.84 16.38 -29.72
C SER A 453 4.08 16.65 -28.43
N ALA A 454 3.09 15.81 -28.10
CA ALA A 454 2.28 15.99 -26.90
C ALA A 454 3.10 15.82 -25.61
N TYR A 455 4.02 14.84 -25.55
CA TYR A 455 4.90 14.65 -24.40
C TYR A 455 5.86 15.84 -24.24
N GLY A 456 6.46 16.31 -25.33
CA GLY A 456 7.29 17.51 -25.32
C GLY A 456 6.51 18.77 -24.89
N ASN A 457 5.27 18.94 -25.35
CA ASN A 457 4.42 20.06 -24.96
C ASN A 457 4.05 19.99 -23.46
N MET A 458 3.68 18.80 -22.98
CA MET A 458 3.39 18.56 -21.56
C MET A 458 4.57 19.00 -20.67
N ILE A 459 5.80 18.57 -20.97
CA ILE A 459 6.98 18.94 -20.18
C ILE A 459 7.27 20.45 -20.27
N ARG A 460 7.15 21.08 -21.45
CA ARG A 460 7.31 22.54 -21.60
C ARG A 460 6.31 23.32 -20.76
N LYS A 461 5.03 22.92 -20.76
CA LYS A 461 3.98 23.55 -19.96
C LYS A 461 4.24 23.40 -18.47
N ILE A 462 4.62 22.20 -18.01
CA ILE A 462 5.00 21.96 -16.61
C ILE A 462 6.16 22.87 -16.21
N ARG A 463 7.22 22.97 -17.04
CA ARG A 463 8.37 23.84 -16.78
C ARG A 463 7.99 25.32 -16.74
N SER A 464 7.09 25.75 -17.63
CA SER A 464 6.58 27.13 -17.65
C SER A 464 5.78 27.46 -16.39
N ASN A 465 4.94 26.53 -15.92
CA ASN A 465 4.12 26.72 -14.73
C ASN A 465 4.95 26.61 -13.43
N TYR A 466 6.01 25.79 -13.45
CA TYR A 466 6.83 25.46 -12.28
C TYR A 466 8.33 25.52 -12.61
N PRO A 467 8.89 26.73 -12.81
CA PRO A 467 10.27 26.89 -13.28
C PRO A 467 11.31 26.34 -12.29
N ASN A 468 10.99 26.35 -10.99
CA ASN A 468 11.90 25.92 -9.92
C ASN A 468 11.74 24.43 -9.55
N ALA A 469 10.76 23.72 -10.11
CA ALA A 469 10.52 22.32 -9.77
C ALA A 469 11.49 21.40 -10.52
N GLU A 470 12.01 20.38 -9.83
CA GLU A 470 12.66 19.25 -10.46
C GLU A 470 11.60 18.33 -11.09
N ILE A 471 11.75 17.99 -12.36
CA ILE A 471 10.78 17.16 -13.08
C ILE A 471 11.40 15.78 -13.28
N TRP A 472 10.73 14.74 -12.79
CA TRP A 472 11.14 13.34 -12.89
C TRP A 472 10.32 12.64 -13.96
N CYS A 473 10.95 12.22 -15.05
CA CYS A 473 10.29 11.52 -16.15
C CYS A 473 10.52 10.01 -16.03
N CYS A 474 9.46 9.25 -15.76
CA CYS A 474 9.54 7.79 -15.63
C CYS A 474 9.33 7.10 -16.97
N THR A 475 10.23 6.18 -17.32
CA THR A 475 10.02 5.25 -18.45
C THR A 475 8.97 4.19 -18.09
N LEU A 476 8.26 3.67 -19.09
CA LEU A 476 7.21 2.66 -18.96
C LEU A 476 7.79 1.26 -18.70
N CYS A 477 7.23 0.54 -17.72
CA CYS A 477 7.63 -0.83 -17.39
C CYS A 477 6.75 -1.89 -18.08
N ALA A 478 7.34 -3.08 -18.25
CA ALA A 478 6.58 -4.29 -18.52
C ALA A 478 5.81 -4.75 -17.26
N THR A 479 4.78 -5.55 -17.47
CA THR A 479 3.95 -6.11 -16.39
C THR A 479 3.88 -7.62 -16.48
N PHE A 480 3.45 -8.26 -15.40
CA PHE A 480 2.95 -9.64 -15.42
C PHE A 480 1.71 -9.74 -14.53
N MET A 481 1.02 -10.87 -14.58
CA MET A 481 -0.12 -11.15 -13.69
C MET A 481 0.15 -12.42 -12.90
N SER A 482 0.41 -12.31 -11.60
CA SER A 482 0.55 -13.49 -10.74
C SER A 482 -0.75 -14.30 -10.63
N SER A 483 -1.90 -13.66 -10.80
CA SER A 483 -3.22 -14.31 -10.82
C SER A 483 -3.58 -14.96 -12.16
N ASP A 484 -2.90 -14.57 -13.24
CA ASP A 484 -3.11 -15.14 -14.57
C ASP A 484 -1.74 -15.34 -15.27
N PRO A 485 -1.07 -16.47 -15.01
CA PRO A 485 0.22 -16.77 -15.63
C PRO A 485 0.16 -16.89 -17.17
N SER A 486 -1.03 -16.93 -17.77
CA SER A 486 -1.20 -16.94 -19.22
C SER A 486 -1.08 -15.55 -19.85
N PHE A 487 -1.17 -14.49 -19.04
CA PHE A 487 -0.93 -13.12 -19.48
C PHE A 487 0.54 -12.96 -19.90
N HIS A 488 0.75 -12.56 -21.15
CA HIS A 488 2.06 -12.18 -21.66
C HIS A 488 2.03 -10.71 -22.01
N PHE A 489 2.96 -9.93 -21.45
CA PHE A 489 3.04 -8.51 -21.76
C PHE A 489 3.29 -8.30 -23.27
N PRO A 490 2.39 -7.62 -23.99
CA PRO A 490 2.63 -7.35 -25.39
C PRO A 490 3.72 -6.29 -25.46
N TYR A 491 4.95 -6.59 -25.86
CA TYR A 491 5.98 -5.55 -26.04
C TYR A 491 5.72 -4.65 -27.27
N LYS A 492 4.76 -5.04 -28.10
CA LYS A 492 4.39 -4.38 -29.36
C LYS A 492 2.87 -4.25 -29.43
N TYR A 493 2.40 -3.04 -29.72
CA TYR A 493 0.99 -2.75 -29.95
C TYR A 493 0.83 -1.91 -31.22
N ASN A 494 -0.10 -2.30 -32.10
CA ASN A 494 -0.37 -1.64 -33.39
C ASN A 494 0.89 -1.28 -34.21
N GLY A 495 1.90 -2.17 -34.26
CA GLY A 495 3.14 -1.93 -34.98
C GLY A 495 4.27 -1.25 -34.20
N ASN A 496 3.96 -0.59 -33.07
CA ASN A 496 4.92 0.17 -32.27
C ASN A 496 5.35 -0.58 -31.02
N TYR A 497 6.65 -0.56 -30.73
CA TYR A 497 7.22 -1.18 -29.53
C TYR A 497 7.26 -0.18 -28.38
N ILE A 498 7.07 -0.66 -27.15
CA ILE A 498 7.11 0.16 -25.94
C ILE A 498 8.46 0.91 -25.78
N ASN A 499 9.56 0.30 -26.23
CA ASN A 499 10.88 0.92 -26.18
C ASN A 499 10.97 2.21 -27.02
N LYS A 500 10.19 2.36 -28.09
CA LYS A 500 10.15 3.60 -28.88
C LYS A 500 9.52 4.75 -28.09
N TYR A 501 8.50 4.46 -27.29
CA TYR A 501 7.91 5.45 -26.39
C TYR A 501 8.90 5.82 -25.27
N ASN A 502 9.61 4.84 -24.70
CA ASN A 502 10.65 5.10 -23.70
C ASN A 502 11.81 5.93 -24.25
N GLN A 503 12.24 5.69 -25.50
CA GLN A 503 13.25 6.52 -26.17
C GLN A 503 12.79 7.97 -26.34
N ILE A 504 11.50 8.21 -26.62
CA ILE A 504 10.93 9.55 -26.68
C ILE A 504 10.94 10.21 -25.29
N ILE A 505 10.53 9.48 -24.25
CA ILE A 505 10.55 9.98 -22.86
C ILE A 505 11.98 10.37 -22.47
N GLU A 506 12.96 9.50 -22.72
CA GLU A 506 14.38 9.75 -22.48
C GLU A 506 14.89 10.97 -23.26
N THR A 507 14.59 11.04 -24.55
CA THR A 507 15.03 12.15 -25.42
C THR A 507 14.48 13.49 -24.93
N VAL A 508 13.17 13.55 -24.63
CA VAL A 508 12.53 14.78 -24.13
C VAL A 508 13.07 15.14 -22.74
N ALA A 509 13.23 14.17 -21.85
CA ALA A 509 13.76 14.41 -20.51
C ALA A 509 15.18 15.01 -20.58
N ASN A 510 16.06 14.44 -21.39
CA ASN A 510 17.42 14.93 -21.59
C ASN A 510 17.44 16.34 -22.22
N GLN A 511 16.60 16.59 -23.23
CA GLN A 511 16.51 17.91 -23.89
C GLN A 511 15.98 19.02 -22.96
N GLN A 512 15.07 18.68 -22.05
CA GLN A 512 14.42 19.64 -21.13
C GLN A 512 15.10 19.69 -19.75
N ASN A 513 16.27 19.07 -19.61
CA ASN A 513 17.02 18.96 -18.36
C ASN A 513 16.14 18.46 -17.20
N CYS A 514 15.34 17.43 -17.48
CA CYS A 514 14.55 16.69 -16.51
C CYS A 514 15.37 15.51 -16.00
N LYS A 515 15.08 15.04 -14.79
CA LYS A 515 15.70 13.83 -14.26
C LYS A 515 14.99 12.61 -14.85
N LEU A 516 15.75 11.76 -15.53
CA LEU A 516 15.24 10.50 -16.07
C LEU A 516 15.20 9.43 -14.98
N ILE A 517 14.03 8.82 -14.79
CA ILE A 517 13.84 7.64 -13.94
C ILE A 517 13.66 6.43 -14.88
N ASP A 518 14.78 5.82 -15.28
CA ASP A 518 14.80 4.74 -16.28
C ASP A 518 14.48 3.38 -15.66
N LEU A 519 13.20 3.21 -15.33
CA LEU A 519 12.64 1.96 -14.81
C LEU A 519 12.74 0.81 -15.82
N PHE A 520 12.69 1.10 -17.12
CA PHE A 520 12.71 0.09 -18.17
C PHE A 520 14.07 -0.60 -18.26
N SER A 521 15.17 0.13 -18.03
CA SER A 521 16.54 -0.43 -18.05
C SER A 521 16.74 -1.57 -17.04
N TYR A 522 16.06 -1.54 -15.89
CA TYR A 522 16.16 -2.58 -14.87
C TYR A 522 15.63 -3.93 -15.35
N SER A 523 14.80 -3.97 -16.41
CA SER A 523 14.22 -5.20 -16.96
C SER A 523 13.43 -6.03 -15.93
N VAL A 524 12.87 -5.37 -14.91
CA VAL A 524 12.03 -5.99 -13.87
C VAL A 524 10.57 -5.61 -14.12
N PRO A 525 9.71 -6.56 -14.55
CA PRO A 525 8.28 -6.28 -14.68
C PRO A 525 7.60 -6.22 -13.32
N TYR A 526 6.53 -5.45 -13.20
CA TYR A 526 5.73 -5.38 -11.97
C TYR A 526 4.48 -6.26 -12.05
N ASP A 527 4.04 -6.76 -10.90
CA ASP A 527 2.85 -7.61 -10.78
C ASP A 527 1.56 -6.77 -10.86
N SER A 528 0.58 -7.23 -11.64
CA SER A 528 -0.65 -6.50 -11.95
C SER A 528 -1.88 -7.38 -11.82
N ILE A 529 -3.04 -6.78 -11.58
CA ILE A 529 -4.32 -7.51 -11.41
C ILE A 529 -5.06 -7.77 -12.72
N ASP A 530 -4.70 -7.07 -13.79
CA ASP A 530 -5.40 -7.11 -15.09
C ASP A 530 -4.46 -6.87 -16.28
N GLY A 531 -3.15 -7.00 -16.06
CA GLY A 531 -2.13 -6.83 -17.09
C GLY A 531 -1.61 -5.40 -17.21
N SER A 532 -2.22 -4.42 -16.53
CA SER A 532 -1.72 -3.03 -16.53
C SER A 532 -1.63 -2.44 -15.13
N HIS A 533 -2.60 -2.71 -14.26
CA HIS A 533 -2.71 -2.02 -12.97
C HIS A 533 -2.01 -2.80 -11.85
N PRO A 534 -0.98 -2.23 -11.20
CA PRO A 534 -0.23 -2.89 -10.14
C PRO A 534 -1.11 -3.41 -8.99
N ASN A 535 -0.83 -4.61 -8.50
CA ASN A 535 -1.26 -4.99 -7.14
C ASN A 535 -0.25 -4.43 -6.11
N VAL A 536 -0.45 -4.70 -4.82
CA VAL A 536 0.44 -4.20 -3.76
C VAL A 536 1.91 -4.61 -3.95
N ASN A 537 2.19 -5.80 -4.51
CA ASN A 537 3.55 -6.24 -4.84
C ASN A 537 4.11 -5.48 -6.06
N GLY A 538 3.28 -5.24 -7.07
CA GLY A 538 3.65 -4.39 -8.19
C GLY A 538 3.96 -2.96 -7.77
N MET A 539 3.16 -2.37 -6.86
CA MET A 539 3.44 -1.05 -6.27
C MET A 539 4.78 -1.02 -5.53
N ASN A 540 5.09 -2.07 -4.76
CA ASN A 540 6.39 -2.20 -4.09
C ASN A 540 7.54 -2.27 -5.11
N THR A 541 7.37 -3.05 -6.19
CA THR A 541 8.37 -3.19 -7.25
C THR A 541 8.66 -1.83 -7.89
N LEU A 542 7.62 -1.11 -8.31
CA LEU A 542 7.75 0.23 -8.90
C LEU A 542 8.45 1.21 -7.95
N ALA A 543 8.04 1.24 -6.67
CA ALA A 543 8.67 2.10 -5.68
C ALA A 543 10.17 1.79 -5.51
N THR A 544 10.55 0.51 -5.37
CA THR A 544 11.96 0.11 -5.23
C THR A 544 12.79 0.54 -6.43
N LEU A 545 12.31 0.31 -7.64
CA LEU A 545 13.02 0.69 -8.87
C LEU A 545 13.21 2.21 -8.94
N MET A 546 12.18 2.98 -8.62
CA MET A 546 12.28 4.45 -8.57
C MET A 546 13.28 4.91 -7.51
N ILE A 547 13.21 4.38 -6.29
CA ILE A 547 14.13 4.77 -5.21
C ILE A 547 15.58 4.46 -5.60
N ARG A 548 15.86 3.27 -6.16
CA ARG A 548 17.20 2.91 -6.65
C ARG A 548 17.67 3.83 -7.77
N SER A 549 16.78 4.20 -8.69
CA SER A 549 17.11 5.12 -9.78
C SER A 549 17.43 6.54 -9.28
N ILE A 550 16.77 7.00 -8.22
CA ILE A 550 16.97 8.34 -7.64
C ILE A 550 18.19 8.40 -6.71
N GLY A 551 18.30 7.41 -5.83
CA GLY A 551 19.27 7.37 -4.74
C GLY A 551 20.58 6.66 -5.08
N ALA A 552 20.63 5.95 -6.21
CA ALA A 552 21.79 5.16 -6.63
C ALA A 552 22.33 4.27 -5.49
N SER A 553 23.65 4.20 -5.31
CA SER A 553 24.27 3.40 -4.26
C SER A 553 24.02 3.89 -2.83
N ASP A 554 23.57 5.13 -2.66
CA ASP A 554 23.40 5.73 -1.31
C ASP A 554 22.19 5.16 -0.58
N VAL A 555 21.23 4.59 -1.32
CA VAL A 555 20.00 4.00 -0.75
C VAL A 555 20.09 2.49 -0.56
N ASP A 556 21.03 1.83 -1.24
CA ASP A 556 21.23 0.38 -1.15
C ASP A 556 21.37 -0.13 0.30
N PRO A 557 22.06 0.56 1.24
CA PRO A 557 22.13 0.11 2.64
C PRO A 557 20.77 0.06 3.37
N PHE A 558 19.79 0.84 2.90
CA PHE A 558 18.44 0.93 3.47
C PHE A 558 17.44 0.02 2.76
N ILE A 559 17.71 -0.34 1.51
CA ILE A 559 16.90 -1.28 0.71
C ILE A 559 17.37 -2.72 0.90
N ASP A 560 18.69 -2.96 0.87
CA ASP A 560 19.35 -4.27 0.75
C ASP A 560 20.51 -4.43 1.77
N CYS A 561 20.27 -4.23 3.08
CA CYS A 561 21.31 -4.40 4.11
C CYS A 561 22.08 -5.75 3.94
N GLU A 562 23.28 -5.70 3.37
CA GLU A 562 24.20 -6.81 3.03
C GLU A 562 23.50 -8.09 2.51
N ASN A 563 22.69 -8.00 1.45
CA ASN A 563 21.97 -9.15 0.86
C ASN A 563 20.98 -9.83 1.85
N ASP A 564 20.09 -9.05 2.46
CA ASP A 564 19.11 -9.47 3.49
C ASP A 564 19.73 -9.99 4.81
N GLN A 565 21.04 -9.78 5.04
CA GLN A 565 21.68 -10.08 6.33
C GLN A 565 21.56 -8.90 7.29
N HIS A 566 20.69 -9.04 8.29
CA HIS A 566 20.45 -8.03 9.32
C HIS A 566 21.12 -8.39 10.66
N ASP A 567 22.03 -7.55 11.16
CA ASP A 567 22.61 -7.65 12.52
C ASP A 567 21.68 -7.02 13.57
N PHE A 568 20.67 -7.77 14.03
CA PHE A 568 19.70 -7.32 15.02
C PHE A 568 20.26 -7.35 16.45
N LYS A 569 20.24 -6.20 17.13
CA LYS A 569 20.53 -6.04 18.56
C LYS A 569 19.22 -5.96 19.35
N TRP A 570 19.15 -6.65 20.48
CA TRP A 570 18.07 -6.47 21.43
C TRP A 570 18.13 -5.08 22.08
N ILE A 571 16.99 -4.39 22.18
CA ILE A 571 16.88 -3.03 22.73
C ILE A 571 16.04 -3.00 24.00
N GLU A 572 14.80 -3.49 23.95
CA GLU A 572 13.86 -3.38 25.09
C GLU A 572 12.73 -4.43 25.02
N ARG A 573 11.96 -4.54 26.12
CA ARG A 573 10.78 -5.40 26.24
C ARG A 573 9.55 -4.53 26.52
N HIS A 574 8.51 -4.64 25.70
CA HIS A 574 7.27 -3.85 25.86
C HIS A 574 6.39 -4.40 26.99
N ALA A 575 5.43 -3.58 27.44
CA ALA A 575 4.47 -3.92 28.50
C ALA A 575 3.61 -5.15 28.16
N ASP A 576 3.46 -5.48 26.88
CA ASP A 576 2.78 -6.69 26.40
C ASP A 576 3.67 -7.94 26.37
N TYR A 577 4.87 -7.87 26.97
CA TYR A 577 5.95 -8.87 27.01
C TYR A 577 6.68 -9.14 25.69
N SER A 578 6.35 -8.44 24.60
CA SER A 578 7.04 -8.57 23.31
C SER A 578 8.47 -8.03 23.36
N LYS A 579 9.39 -8.68 22.64
CA LYS A 579 10.81 -8.27 22.54
C LYS A 579 11.03 -7.46 21.28
N LYS A 580 11.68 -6.30 21.40
CA LYS A 580 12.05 -5.42 20.29
C LYS A 580 13.54 -5.56 19.98
N TYR A 581 13.85 -5.89 18.74
CA TYR A 581 15.22 -5.94 18.20
C TYR A 581 15.36 -4.93 17.07
N VAL A 582 16.55 -4.34 16.94
CA VAL A 582 16.88 -3.34 15.94
C VAL A 582 18.15 -3.73 15.20
N CYS A 583 18.13 -3.69 13.88
CA CYS A 583 19.35 -3.86 13.09
C CYS A 583 20.35 -2.71 13.33
N LYS A 584 21.59 -3.02 13.71
CA LYS A 584 22.65 -2.03 14.01
C LYS A 584 23.12 -1.19 12.80
N LYS A 585 22.73 -1.56 11.57
CA LYS A 585 23.18 -0.88 10.35
C LYS A 585 22.06 -0.10 9.67
N CYS A 586 20.97 -0.79 9.31
CA CYS A 586 19.85 -0.12 8.65
C CYS A 586 18.87 0.46 9.67
N GLY A 587 18.68 -0.16 10.83
CA GLY A 587 17.64 0.21 11.77
C GLY A 587 16.36 -0.63 11.63
N LYS A 588 16.24 -1.61 10.74
CA LYS A 588 15.01 -2.43 10.67
C LYS A 588 14.59 -2.95 12.07
N ILE A 589 13.32 -2.81 12.44
CA ILE A 589 12.77 -3.30 13.71
C ILE A 589 12.18 -4.69 13.52
N LYS A 590 12.53 -5.62 14.41
CA LYS A 590 11.89 -6.93 14.56
C LYS A 590 11.20 -6.98 15.92
N LEU A 591 9.87 -7.11 15.92
CA LEU A 591 9.05 -7.30 17.13
C LEU A 591 8.70 -8.78 17.28
N GLU A 592 8.97 -9.33 18.46
CA GLU A 592 8.71 -10.73 18.81
C GLU A 592 7.64 -10.75 19.90
N LYS A 593 6.37 -11.03 19.55
CA LYS A 593 5.28 -11.08 20.54
C LYS A 593 5.43 -12.28 21.48
N PRO A 594 4.98 -12.19 22.74
CA PRO A 594 4.91 -13.33 23.63
C PRO A 594 3.63 -14.10 23.32
N SER A 595 3.76 -15.39 23.13
CA SER A 595 2.62 -16.30 23.07
C SER A 595 1.97 -16.38 24.46
N CYS A 596 0.74 -15.87 24.61
CA CYS A 596 -0.14 -16.16 25.75
C CYS A 596 -1.22 -17.19 25.38
N PRO A 597 -1.75 -17.92 26.37
CA PRO A 597 -2.36 -19.23 26.22
C PRO A 597 -3.86 -19.18 25.90
N GLU A 598 -4.27 -20.15 25.08
CA GLU A 598 -5.61 -20.73 24.88
C GLU A 598 -6.81 -19.78 24.67
N ASP A 599 -7.51 -19.93 23.53
CA ASP A 599 -8.88 -20.43 23.64
C ASP A 599 -9.39 -21.15 22.37
N LYS A 600 -10.30 -22.08 22.65
CA LYS A 600 -10.76 -23.19 21.81
C LYS A 600 -11.85 -22.78 20.83
N GLN A 601 -11.83 -23.38 19.65
CA GLN A 601 -12.88 -24.23 19.06
C GLN A 601 -12.75 -24.21 17.53
N ASP A 602 -12.20 -25.28 16.97
CA ASP A 602 -13.01 -26.13 16.11
C ASP A 602 -12.36 -27.52 16.00
N SER A 603 -13.22 -28.51 16.10
CA SER A 603 -12.93 -29.91 16.34
C SER A 603 -12.52 -30.62 15.05
N GLN A 604 -11.38 -31.34 15.09
CA GLN A 604 -11.27 -32.73 14.60
C GLN A 604 -9.86 -33.32 14.83
N SER A 605 -9.83 -34.37 15.67
CA SER A 605 -8.84 -35.46 15.82
C SER A 605 -7.33 -35.14 15.84
N TYR A 606 -6.75 -34.94 17.04
CA TYR A 606 -5.30 -35.11 17.25
C TYR A 606 -4.98 -36.57 17.61
N SER A 607 -4.20 -37.24 16.75
CA SER A 607 -3.56 -38.52 17.04
C SER A 607 -2.41 -38.34 18.05
N GLN A 608 -2.26 -39.29 18.99
CA GLN A 608 -1.41 -39.26 20.19
C GLN A 608 0.13 -39.30 19.98
N ASP A 609 0.65 -39.19 18.75
CA ASP A 609 2.04 -39.57 18.41
C ASP A 609 2.96 -38.43 17.90
N THR A 610 2.63 -37.15 18.11
CA THR A 610 3.45 -36.02 17.60
C THR A 610 4.26 -35.35 18.72
N ILE A 611 5.55 -35.08 18.47
CA ILE A 611 6.44 -34.41 19.43
C ILE A 611 5.99 -32.95 19.57
N LYS A 612 5.80 -32.51 20.82
CA LYS A 612 5.25 -31.17 21.11
C LYS A 612 6.20 -30.04 20.68
N ALA A 613 5.63 -28.94 20.22
CA ALA A 613 6.36 -27.70 19.98
C ALA A 613 7.01 -27.19 21.28
N GLY A 614 8.23 -26.66 21.16
CA GLY A 614 9.07 -26.24 22.29
C GLY A 614 10.01 -27.32 22.83
N THR A 615 9.90 -28.59 22.39
CA THR A 615 10.87 -29.64 22.74
C THR A 615 12.24 -29.32 22.16
N ILE A 616 13.29 -29.46 22.97
CA ILE A 616 14.68 -29.31 22.53
C ILE A 616 15.21 -30.69 22.11
N ILE A 617 15.45 -30.87 20.82
CA ILE A 617 16.00 -32.07 20.21
C ILE A 617 17.53 -32.04 20.30
N GLY A 618 18.12 -33.12 20.83
CA GLY A 618 19.57 -33.27 21.01
C GLY A 618 20.23 -32.18 21.87
N GLY A 619 19.48 -31.47 22.70
CA GLY A 619 19.97 -30.34 23.51
C GLY A 619 20.39 -29.11 22.71
N LYS A 620 20.18 -29.11 21.39
CA LYS A 620 20.70 -28.09 20.46
C LYS A 620 19.66 -27.45 19.57
N TYR A 621 18.53 -28.12 19.28
CA TYR A 621 17.56 -27.64 18.31
C TYR A 621 16.17 -27.55 18.94
N VAL A 622 15.60 -26.34 18.97
CA VAL A 622 14.23 -26.13 19.46
C VAL A 622 13.26 -26.45 18.34
N LEU A 623 12.31 -27.34 18.60
CA LEU A 623 11.24 -27.68 17.68
C LEU A 623 10.20 -26.55 17.68
N LEU A 624 10.06 -25.87 16.54
CA LEU A 624 9.20 -24.69 16.41
C LEU A 624 7.81 -25.05 15.89
N LYS A 625 7.75 -25.81 14.79
CA LYS A 625 6.49 -26.09 14.09
C LYS A 625 6.55 -27.42 13.37
N HIS A 626 5.47 -28.20 13.42
CA HIS A 626 5.32 -29.37 12.55
C HIS A 626 4.99 -28.92 11.10
N ILE A 627 5.79 -29.36 10.13
CA ILE A 627 5.66 -29.02 8.70
C ILE A 627 4.79 -30.04 7.98
N SER A 628 5.09 -31.33 8.13
CA SER A 628 4.40 -32.40 7.39
C SER A 628 4.58 -33.76 8.05
N LYS A 629 3.54 -34.59 7.95
CA LYS A 629 3.55 -36.01 8.36
C LYS A 629 3.45 -36.88 7.11
N GLY A 630 4.41 -37.77 6.87
CA GLY A 630 4.38 -38.67 5.70
C GLY A 630 5.64 -39.53 5.53
N GLY A 631 5.46 -40.78 5.08
CA GLY A 631 6.56 -41.72 4.89
C GLY A 631 7.15 -42.22 6.22
N ALA A 632 8.48 -42.33 6.28
CA ALA A 632 9.21 -42.79 7.47
C ALA A 632 9.46 -41.67 8.51
N PHE A 633 9.20 -40.40 8.18
CA PHE A 633 9.57 -39.26 9.02
C PHE A 633 8.40 -38.28 9.21
N ASP A 634 8.27 -37.74 10.43
CA ASP A 634 7.60 -36.48 10.66
C ASP A 634 8.60 -35.33 10.48
N VAL A 635 8.21 -34.27 9.77
CA VAL A 635 9.10 -33.14 9.44
C VAL A 635 8.69 -31.93 10.25
N TYR A 636 9.66 -31.31 10.93
CA TYR A 636 9.47 -30.13 11.77
C TYR A 636 10.41 -29.01 11.35
N LEU A 637 9.96 -27.77 11.44
CA LEU A 637 10.81 -26.58 11.45
C LEU A 637 11.45 -26.51 12.83
N VAL A 638 12.77 -26.41 12.86
CA VAL A 638 13.55 -26.28 14.08
C VAL A 638 14.55 -25.14 13.95
N GLN A 639 15.03 -24.67 15.08
CA GLN A 639 16.06 -23.64 15.14
C GLN A 639 17.12 -24.06 16.14
N GLU A 640 18.40 -23.88 15.80
CA GLU A 640 19.50 -24.13 16.72
C GLU A 640 19.43 -23.15 17.91
N VAL A 641 19.65 -23.60 19.14
CA VAL A 641 19.51 -22.78 20.36
C VAL A 641 20.47 -21.59 20.36
N ASN A 642 21.65 -21.75 19.75
CA ASN A 642 22.71 -20.74 19.73
C ASN A 642 22.81 -19.96 18.40
N SER A 643 21.97 -20.25 17.41
CA SER A 643 21.96 -19.56 16.12
C SER A 643 20.54 -19.31 15.63
N ASN A 644 20.30 -18.20 14.92
CA ASN A 644 18.96 -17.90 14.37
C ASN A 644 18.73 -18.57 13.00
N ILE A 645 19.46 -19.64 12.69
CA ILE A 645 19.37 -20.31 11.39
C ILE A 645 18.27 -21.39 11.46
N PRO A 646 17.25 -21.33 10.58
CA PRO A 646 16.21 -22.35 10.54
C PRO A 646 16.71 -23.62 9.85
N PHE A 647 16.33 -24.78 10.39
CA PHE A 647 16.60 -26.10 9.82
C PHE A 647 15.30 -26.92 9.76
N ALA A 648 15.29 -27.95 8.93
CA ALA A 648 14.26 -28.98 8.95
C ALA A 648 14.75 -30.19 9.77
N ALA A 649 13.96 -30.63 10.74
CA ALA A 649 14.18 -31.88 11.47
C ALA A 649 13.23 -32.95 10.94
N LYS A 650 13.77 -33.99 10.31
CA LYS A 650 13.04 -35.21 9.98
C LYS A 650 13.19 -36.20 11.13
N ILE A 651 12.09 -36.59 11.79
CA ILE A 651 12.08 -37.44 12.98
C ILE A 651 11.35 -38.75 12.69
N CYS A 652 12.04 -39.88 12.84
CA CYS A 652 11.49 -41.23 12.80
C CYS A 652 11.47 -41.78 14.24
N LEU A 653 10.30 -42.13 14.75
CA LEU A 653 10.14 -42.75 16.07
C LEU A 653 10.59 -44.21 16.02
N LYS A 654 11.20 -44.70 17.10
CA LYS A 654 11.55 -46.11 17.29
C LYS A 654 10.40 -46.81 18.03
N SER A 655 9.93 -47.94 17.51
CA SER A 655 8.92 -48.74 18.21
C SER A 655 9.52 -49.41 19.47
N ASN A 656 8.77 -49.40 20.58
CA ASN A 656 9.14 -50.07 21.84
C ASN A 656 8.94 -51.61 21.83
N SER A 657 8.58 -52.20 20.69
CA SER A 657 8.36 -53.65 20.57
C SER A 657 9.67 -54.37 20.27
N ASP A 658 10.06 -55.28 21.18
CA ASP A 658 11.27 -56.10 21.08
C ASP A 658 11.39 -56.83 19.73
N HIS A 659 12.56 -56.64 19.13
CA HIS A 659 13.22 -57.45 18.10
C HIS A 659 12.81 -57.27 16.62
N LYS A 660 13.77 -56.68 15.88
CA LYS A 660 14.23 -57.09 14.54
C LYS A 660 13.15 -57.18 13.45
N ASN A 661 12.74 -56.02 12.95
CA ASN A 661 12.38 -55.75 11.53
C ASN A 661 11.48 -54.50 11.48
N ASP A 662 11.91 -53.38 12.06
CA ASP A 662 11.23 -52.12 11.76
C ASP A 662 11.73 -51.63 10.40
N PHE A 663 11.09 -52.14 9.37
CA PHE A 663 11.34 -51.80 7.97
C PHE A 663 11.37 -50.27 7.74
N THR A 664 10.66 -49.50 8.57
CA THR A 664 10.63 -48.02 8.54
C THR A 664 11.96 -47.41 9.02
N LEU A 665 12.55 -47.96 10.08
CA LEU A 665 13.86 -47.52 10.58
C LEU A 665 14.98 -47.88 9.61
N ASP A 666 14.93 -49.06 8.98
CA ASP A 666 15.90 -49.45 7.95
C ASP A 666 15.88 -48.48 6.75
N ILE A 667 14.68 -48.07 6.32
CA ILE A 667 14.48 -47.02 5.30
C ILE A 667 15.09 -45.68 5.76
N ALA A 668 14.84 -45.28 7.00
CA ALA A 668 15.35 -44.04 7.57
C ALA A 668 16.89 -44.00 7.59
N TYR A 669 17.55 -45.07 8.07
CA TYR A 669 19.02 -45.16 8.06
C TYR A 669 19.59 -45.20 6.65
N GLN A 670 18.91 -45.88 5.72
CA GLN A 670 19.33 -45.92 4.32
C GLN A 670 19.27 -44.53 3.67
N GLU A 671 18.21 -43.75 3.90
CA GLU A 671 18.09 -42.37 3.42
C GLU A 671 19.22 -41.48 3.99
N ILE A 672 19.48 -41.56 5.30
CA ILE A 672 20.54 -40.81 5.99
C ILE A 672 21.91 -41.11 5.39
N GLN A 673 22.25 -42.41 5.26
CA GLN A 673 23.55 -42.84 4.76
C GLN A 673 23.78 -42.36 3.33
N MET A 674 22.74 -42.35 2.49
CA MET A 674 22.86 -41.84 1.13
C MET A 674 23.04 -40.32 1.12
N LEU A 675 22.18 -39.57 1.81
CA LEU A 675 22.23 -38.10 1.84
C LEU A 675 23.56 -37.56 2.39
N GLN A 676 24.16 -38.22 3.37
CA GLN A 676 25.48 -37.83 3.90
C GLN A 676 26.58 -37.80 2.83
N ASN A 677 26.48 -38.65 1.81
CA ASN A 677 27.46 -38.79 0.73
C ASN A 677 27.13 -37.96 -0.53
N LEU A 678 26.00 -37.25 -0.55
CA LEU A 678 25.56 -36.47 -1.71
C LEU A 678 25.87 -34.98 -1.51
N ARG A 679 26.44 -34.36 -2.54
CA ARG A 679 26.78 -32.92 -2.59
C ARG A 679 26.34 -32.37 -3.94
N HIS A 680 25.16 -31.75 -3.96
CA HIS A 680 24.62 -31.12 -5.15
C HIS A 680 23.71 -29.94 -4.76
N PRO A 681 23.67 -28.83 -5.52
CA PRO A 681 22.83 -27.68 -5.18
C PRO A 681 21.35 -28.00 -5.03
N ALA A 682 20.84 -28.99 -5.76
CA ALA A 682 19.44 -29.43 -5.66
C ALA A 682 19.14 -30.35 -4.45
N ILE A 683 20.15 -30.76 -3.66
CA ILE A 683 19.99 -31.71 -2.54
C ILE A 683 20.18 -30.93 -1.21
N PRO A 684 19.25 -31.05 -0.24
CA PRO A 684 19.43 -30.45 1.08
C PRO A 684 20.65 -31.05 1.78
N GLN A 685 21.48 -30.20 2.39
CA GLN A 685 22.63 -30.66 3.15
C GLN A 685 22.21 -31.12 4.55
N ILE A 686 22.73 -32.28 4.97
CA ILE A 686 22.59 -32.74 6.36
C ILE A 686 23.55 -31.93 7.23
N ARG A 687 22.99 -31.32 8.27
CA ARG A 687 23.71 -30.57 9.29
C ARG A 687 24.12 -31.47 10.45
N ASP A 688 23.16 -32.20 11.01
CA ASP A 688 23.35 -33.08 12.17
C ASP A 688 22.46 -34.31 12.06
N VAL A 689 22.89 -35.42 12.68
CA VAL A 689 22.06 -36.60 12.92
C VAL A 689 22.03 -36.85 14.42
N ILE A 690 20.83 -36.91 14.99
CA ILE A 690 20.58 -37.02 16.42
C ILE A 690 19.80 -38.29 16.67
N GLU A 691 20.35 -39.19 17.48
CA GLU A 691 19.73 -40.47 17.77
C GLU A 691 19.70 -40.72 19.27
N ASN A 692 18.57 -41.24 19.76
CA ASN A 692 18.44 -41.77 21.11
C ASN A 692 17.59 -43.06 21.12
N GLU A 693 17.22 -43.54 22.30
CA GLU A 693 16.44 -44.76 22.48
C GLU A 693 15.03 -44.68 21.83
N ASN A 694 14.48 -43.47 21.67
CA ASN A 694 13.10 -43.25 21.25
C ASN A 694 12.96 -42.81 19.78
N TYR A 695 13.98 -42.22 19.16
CA TYR A 695 13.91 -41.72 17.78
C TYR A 695 15.26 -41.59 17.09
N VAL A 696 15.22 -41.49 15.76
CA VAL A 696 16.29 -40.99 14.88
C VAL A 696 15.82 -39.68 14.26
N CYS A 697 16.64 -38.63 14.36
CA CYS A 697 16.34 -37.29 13.85
C CYS A 697 17.46 -36.81 12.92
N VAL A 698 17.09 -36.28 11.76
CA VAL A 698 18.01 -35.68 10.78
C VAL A 698 17.73 -34.19 10.71
N ILE A 699 18.74 -33.38 11.05
CA ILE A 699 18.73 -31.94 10.88
C ILE A 699 19.35 -31.63 9.52
N GLN A 700 18.60 -30.97 8.66
CA GLN A 700 19.04 -30.60 7.31
C GLN A 700 18.60 -29.18 6.96
N ASP A 701 19.09 -28.66 5.83
CA ASP A 701 18.66 -27.38 5.29
C ASP A 701 17.12 -27.27 5.26
N TYR A 702 16.60 -26.20 5.87
CA TYR A 702 15.20 -25.82 5.66
C TYR A 702 15.08 -25.19 4.26
N ILE A 703 14.28 -25.80 3.39
CA ILE A 703 14.07 -25.31 2.04
C ILE A 703 12.85 -24.38 2.04
N GLU A 704 13.11 -23.08 1.93
CA GLU A 704 12.06 -22.08 1.74
C GLU A 704 11.62 -22.04 0.26
N GLY A 705 10.33 -22.29 0.02
CA GLY A 705 9.76 -22.36 -1.33
C GLY A 705 8.42 -23.11 -1.36
N LYS A 706 7.84 -23.26 -2.55
CA LYS A 706 6.62 -24.08 -2.78
C LYS A 706 6.94 -25.26 -3.68
N ASN A 707 6.33 -26.42 -3.43
CA ASN A 707 6.48 -27.55 -4.33
C ASN A 707 5.73 -27.30 -5.66
N LEU A 708 6.24 -27.89 -6.75
CA LEU A 708 5.69 -27.71 -8.10
C LEU A 708 4.24 -28.22 -8.21
N ASN A 709 3.83 -29.18 -7.38
CA ASN A 709 2.45 -29.66 -7.33
C ASN A 709 1.48 -28.57 -6.86
N ASP A 710 1.77 -27.93 -5.73
CA ASP A 710 0.95 -26.87 -5.16
C ASP A 710 0.92 -25.64 -6.08
N LEU A 711 2.03 -25.37 -6.76
CA LEU A 711 2.12 -24.33 -7.76
C LEU A 711 1.17 -24.59 -8.95
N VAL A 712 1.10 -25.82 -9.47
CA VAL A 712 0.15 -26.15 -10.55
C VAL A 712 -1.30 -26.11 -10.07
N HIS A 713 -1.58 -26.56 -8.85
CA HIS A 713 -2.94 -26.46 -8.30
C HIS A 713 -3.38 -25.01 -8.05
N GLN A 714 -2.45 -24.15 -7.65
CA GLN A 714 -2.73 -22.75 -7.36
C GLN A 714 -2.83 -21.91 -8.64
N PHE A 715 -1.99 -22.16 -9.63
CA PHE A 715 -1.79 -21.27 -10.78
C PHE A 715 -2.14 -21.92 -12.13
N GLY A 716 -2.49 -23.20 -12.15
CA GLY A 716 -2.73 -23.97 -13.37
C GLY A 716 -1.42 -24.46 -14.04
N PRO A 717 -1.51 -24.95 -15.28
CA PRO A 717 -0.35 -25.41 -16.04
C PRO A 717 0.66 -24.29 -16.31
N TYR A 718 1.95 -24.61 -16.30
CA TYR A 718 3.02 -23.65 -16.49
C TYR A 718 3.47 -23.52 -17.96
N PRO A 719 3.95 -22.33 -18.38
CA PRO A 719 4.54 -22.14 -19.69
C PRO A 719 5.74 -23.07 -19.92
N ALA A 720 5.90 -23.53 -21.17
CA ALA A 720 6.90 -24.53 -21.52
C ALA A 720 8.34 -24.13 -21.17
N ASP A 721 8.69 -22.85 -21.28
CA ASP A 721 10.04 -22.37 -20.97
C ASP A 721 10.41 -22.53 -19.48
N HIS A 722 9.44 -22.34 -18.57
CA HIS A 722 9.65 -22.59 -17.14
C HIS A 722 9.85 -24.09 -16.88
N VAL A 723 8.99 -24.93 -17.45
CA VAL A 723 9.10 -26.39 -17.32
C VAL A 723 10.41 -26.90 -17.91
N ILE A 724 10.89 -26.35 -19.03
CA ILE A 724 12.21 -26.65 -19.60
C ILE A 724 13.31 -26.24 -18.62
N GLY A 725 13.25 -25.03 -18.06
CA GLY A 725 14.24 -24.54 -17.09
C GLY A 725 14.35 -25.47 -15.88
N TRP A 726 13.23 -25.88 -15.30
CA TRP A 726 13.20 -26.81 -14.17
C TRP A 726 13.64 -28.21 -14.59
N ALA A 727 13.19 -28.72 -15.73
CA ALA A 727 13.60 -30.04 -16.24
C ALA A 727 15.11 -30.11 -16.48
N LYS A 728 15.75 -29.03 -16.92
CA LYS A 728 17.21 -28.95 -17.06
C LYS A 728 17.92 -29.06 -15.71
N GLN A 729 17.45 -28.34 -14.69
CA GLN A 729 17.99 -28.45 -13.32
C GLN A 729 17.82 -29.86 -12.75
N ILE A 730 16.67 -30.48 -13.00
CA ILE A 730 16.38 -31.85 -12.55
C ILE A 730 17.23 -32.87 -13.33
N CYS A 731 17.47 -32.67 -14.63
CA CYS A 731 18.38 -33.52 -15.40
C CYS A 731 19.82 -33.44 -14.87
N ALA A 732 20.29 -32.25 -14.46
CA ALA A 732 21.60 -32.11 -13.83
C ALA A 732 21.68 -32.88 -12.50
N PHE A 733 20.64 -32.81 -11.67
CA PHE A 733 20.52 -33.61 -10.45
C PHE A 733 20.51 -35.12 -10.74
N LEU A 734 19.69 -35.59 -11.69
CA LEU A 734 19.61 -37.00 -12.06
C LEU A 734 20.95 -37.51 -12.62
N ALA A 735 21.59 -36.74 -13.52
CA ALA A 735 22.91 -37.07 -14.05
C ALA A 735 23.95 -37.21 -12.93
N TYR A 736 23.89 -36.37 -11.91
CA TYR A 736 24.77 -36.45 -10.74
C TYR A 736 24.56 -37.77 -9.97
N ILE A 737 23.34 -38.09 -9.53
CA ILE A 737 23.08 -39.31 -8.74
C ILE A 737 23.27 -40.60 -9.56
N HIS A 738 23.05 -40.55 -10.87
CA HIS A 738 23.28 -41.68 -11.79
C HIS A 738 24.76 -41.91 -12.10
N SER A 739 25.65 -40.96 -11.78
CA SER A 739 27.09 -41.11 -12.03
C SER A 739 27.83 -41.99 -11.02
N PHE A 740 27.19 -42.32 -9.89
CA PHE A 740 27.75 -43.19 -8.87
C PHE A 740 27.87 -44.64 -9.34
N HIS A 741 28.77 -45.41 -8.72
CA HIS A 741 29.04 -46.81 -9.07
C HIS A 741 28.90 -47.71 -7.82
N PRO A 742 27.81 -48.47 -7.67
CA PRO A 742 26.64 -48.55 -8.55
C PRO A 742 25.76 -47.27 -8.50
N PRO A 743 24.97 -46.99 -9.56
CA PRO A 743 24.17 -45.77 -9.65
C PRO A 743 23.06 -45.71 -8.60
N TYR A 744 22.78 -44.51 -8.11
CA TYR A 744 21.63 -44.23 -7.23
C TYR A 744 20.39 -43.91 -8.05
N ILE A 745 19.28 -44.61 -7.81
CA ILE A 745 18.01 -44.43 -8.52
C ILE A 745 17.00 -43.79 -7.56
N TYR A 746 16.46 -42.62 -7.92
CA TYR A 746 15.64 -41.79 -7.05
C TYR A 746 14.24 -42.36 -6.80
N ARG A 747 13.58 -42.87 -7.85
CA ARG A 747 12.31 -43.61 -7.86
C ARG A 747 11.03 -42.85 -7.46
N ASP A 748 11.10 -41.62 -6.95
CA ASP A 748 9.90 -40.83 -6.60
C ASP A 748 9.84 -39.45 -7.29
N MET A 749 10.24 -39.39 -8.56
CA MET A 749 10.20 -38.15 -9.34
C MET A 749 8.76 -37.69 -9.61
N LYS A 750 8.33 -36.65 -8.88
CA LYS A 750 6.99 -36.05 -8.98
C LYS A 750 6.99 -34.58 -8.53
N PRO A 751 6.02 -33.75 -8.95
CA PRO A 751 5.98 -32.33 -8.60
C PRO A 751 5.91 -32.01 -7.10
N ALA A 752 5.33 -32.90 -6.28
CA ALA A 752 5.27 -32.71 -4.82
C ALA A 752 6.64 -32.78 -4.14
N ASN A 753 7.62 -33.44 -4.77
CA ASN A 753 8.98 -33.61 -4.23
C ASN A 753 9.98 -32.58 -4.80
N LEU A 754 9.50 -31.61 -5.59
CA LEU A 754 10.32 -30.60 -6.25
C LEU A 754 9.91 -29.23 -5.74
N VAL A 755 10.73 -28.62 -4.87
CA VAL A 755 10.48 -27.30 -4.29
C VAL A 755 11.16 -26.22 -5.10
N LEU A 756 10.37 -25.27 -5.59
CA LEU A 756 10.86 -24.06 -6.24
C LEU A 756 11.12 -22.99 -5.18
N GLN A 757 12.39 -22.59 -5.04
CA GLN A 757 12.80 -21.49 -4.18
C GLN A 757 12.50 -20.14 -4.85
N THR A 758 12.39 -19.06 -4.06
CA THR A 758 12.18 -17.68 -4.55
C THR A 758 13.27 -17.21 -5.50
N SER A 759 14.48 -17.76 -5.38
CA SER A 759 15.61 -17.53 -6.27
C SER A 759 15.52 -18.23 -7.64
N GLY A 760 14.49 -19.05 -7.88
CA GLY A 760 14.27 -19.77 -9.15
C GLY A 760 14.96 -21.14 -9.26
N TYR A 761 15.63 -21.60 -8.20
CA TYR A 761 16.27 -22.91 -8.15
C TYR A 761 15.35 -24.01 -7.62
N ILE A 762 15.49 -25.22 -8.17
CA ILE A 762 14.78 -26.43 -7.73
C ILE A 762 15.59 -27.16 -6.66
N LYS A 763 14.93 -27.47 -5.55
CA LYS A 763 15.40 -28.38 -4.52
C LYS A 763 14.55 -29.65 -4.54
N VAL A 764 15.21 -30.80 -4.54
CA VAL A 764 14.56 -32.11 -4.43
C VAL A 764 14.43 -32.44 -2.96
N ILE A 765 13.21 -32.79 -2.55
CA ILE A 765 12.89 -33.22 -1.18
C ILE A 765 12.42 -34.66 -1.20
N ASP A 766 12.59 -35.34 -0.07
CA ASP A 766 12.22 -36.74 0.14
C ASP A 766 13.02 -37.76 -0.69
N PHE A 767 13.89 -38.53 -0.01
CA PHE A 767 14.77 -39.53 -0.62
C PHE A 767 14.47 -40.94 -0.08
N GLY A 768 13.35 -41.13 0.63
CA GLY A 768 13.06 -42.33 1.41
C GLY A 768 12.89 -43.62 0.61
N ILE A 769 12.69 -43.54 -0.72
CA ILE A 769 12.67 -44.72 -1.59
C ILE A 769 13.84 -44.75 -2.58
N MET A 770 14.87 -43.94 -2.39
CA MET A 770 16.09 -44.00 -3.22
C MET A 770 16.89 -45.28 -2.93
N ARG A 771 17.56 -45.83 -3.94
CA ARG A 771 18.39 -47.04 -3.76
C ARG A 771 19.57 -47.13 -4.71
N THR A 772 20.49 -48.06 -4.42
CA THR A 772 21.53 -48.49 -5.36
C THR A 772 21.01 -49.53 -6.35
N TYR A 773 21.40 -49.41 -7.61
CA TYR A 773 21.20 -50.44 -8.62
C TYR A 773 22.01 -51.71 -8.29
N LYS A 774 21.45 -52.90 -8.54
CA LYS A 774 22.10 -54.19 -8.25
C LYS A 774 22.27 -55.03 -9.53
N PRO A 775 23.48 -55.07 -10.12
CA PRO A 775 23.75 -55.89 -11.30
C PRO A 775 23.34 -57.36 -11.10
N GLY A 776 22.65 -57.95 -12.09
CA GLY A 776 22.29 -59.38 -12.10
C GLY A 776 20.96 -59.76 -11.45
N LYS A 777 20.16 -58.81 -10.94
CA LYS A 777 18.79 -59.06 -10.43
C LYS A 777 17.74 -58.86 -11.55
N MET A 778 16.79 -59.79 -11.67
CA MET A 778 15.71 -59.69 -12.67
C MET A 778 14.62 -58.66 -12.32
N GLN A 779 14.34 -58.46 -11.03
CA GLN A 779 13.29 -57.56 -10.54
C GLN A 779 13.62 -56.97 -9.16
N ASP A 780 12.88 -55.92 -8.79
CA ASP A 780 12.97 -55.31 -7.46
C ASP A 780 12.34 -56.19 -6.37
N THR A 781 12.84 -56.05 -5.14
CA THR A 781 12.35 -56.83 -3.99
C THR A 781 11.00 -56.30 -3.46
N ILE A 782 10.68 -55.04 -3.70
CA ILE A 782 9.46 -54.35 -3.23
C ILE A 782 9.01 -53.34 -4.29
N ALA A 783 7.72 -53.36 -4.63
CA ALA A 783 7.12 -52.38 -5.54
C ALA A 783 6.87 -51.05 -4.80
N LEU A 784 7.54 -49.97 -5.22
CA LEU A 784 7.50 -48.65 -4.58
C LEU A 784 7.50 -47.53 -5.63
N GLY A 785 6.64 -46.54 -5.44
CA GLY A 785 6.52 -45.36 -6.31
C GLY A 785 5.12 -44.73 -6.25
N THR A 786 5.00 -43.46 -6.63
CA THR A 786 3.71 -42.75 -6.63
C THR A 786 2.88 -43.14 -7.86
N LYS A 787 1.66 -43.66 -7.66
CA LYS A 787 0.73 -44.04 -8.74
C LYS A 787 0.54 -42.88 -9.73
N GLY A 788 0.65 -43.16 -11.03
CA GLY A 788 0.55 -42.16 -12.10
C GLY A 788 1.88 -41.52 -12.51
N TYR A 789 2.88 -41.47 -11.63
CA TYR A 789 4.24 -40.97 -11.93
C TYR A 789 5.27 -42.10 -12.00
N ALA A 790 5.03 -43.21 -11.32
CA ALA A 790 5.92 -44.37 -11.28
C ALA A 790 5.98 -45.09 -12.63
N ALA A 791 7.19 -45.50 -13.02
CA ALA A 791 7.42 -46.26 -14.25
C ALA A 791 6.87 -47.71 -14.13
N PRO A 792 6.48 -48.36 -15.24
CA PRO A 792 5.94 -49.73 -15.23
C PRO A 792 6.81 -50.76 -14.47
N GLU A 793 8.13 -50.64 -14.55
CA GLU A 793 9.08 -51.52 -13.85
C GLU A 793 9.00 -51.41 -12.32
N GLN A 794 8.57 -50.26 -11.77
CA GLN A 794 8.40 -50.05 -10.33
C GLN A 794 7.26 -50.86 -9.73
N TYR A 795 6.36 -51.39 -10.56
CA TYR A 795 5.29 -52.31 -10.15
C TYR A 795 5.75 -53.78 -10.09
N GLY A 796 7.06 -54.03 -10.16
CA GLY A 796 7.66 -55.36 -9.95
C GLY A 796 7.88 -56.18 -11.23
N THR A 797 7.74 -55.57 -12.41
CA THR A 797 7.89 -56.25 -13.71
C THR A 797 9.33 -56.32 -14.20
N ALA A 798 10.23 -55.48 -13.68
CA ALA A 798 11.66 -55.47 -13.96
C ALA A 798 12.44 -54.77 -12.84
N GLN A 799 13.78 -54.76 -12.91
CA GLN A 799 14.61 -54.00 -11.98
C GLN A 799 14.62 -52.51 -12.35
N THR A 800 14.43 -51.62 -11.36
CA THR A 800 14.54 -50.16 -11.59
C THR A 800 15.98 -49.72 -11.83
N ASP A 801 16.18 -48.85 -12.82
CA ASP A 801 17.48 -48.34 -13.28
C ASP A 801 17.38 -46.81 -13.58
N PRO A 802 18.45 -46.12 -14.04
CA PRO A 802 18.42 -44.68 -14.30
C PRO A 802 17.27 -44.20 -15.21
N ARG A 803 16.77 -45.06 -16.10
CA ARG A 803 15.70 -44.77 -17.05
C ARG A 803 14.31 -44.77 -16.39
N THR A 804 14.21 -45.31 -15.17
CA THR A 804 13.03 -45.19 -14.31
C THR A 804 12.80 -43.73 -13.91
N ASP A 805 13.84 -43.01 -13.50
CA ASP A 805 13.71 -41.60 -13.09
C ASP A 805 13.37 -40.67 -14.28
N ILE A 806 13.84 -41.02 -15.48
CA ILE A 806 13.54 -40.33 -16.74
C ILE A 806 12.04 -40.42 -17.05
N PHE A 807 11.42 -41.58 -16.83
CA PHE A 807 9.98 -41.74 -16.99
C PHE A 807 9.19 -40.84 -16.03
N GLY A 808 9.56 -40.84 -14.75
CA GLY A 808 8.92 -39.98 -13.74
C GLY A 808 9.07 -38.49 -14.04
N LEU A 809 10.22 -38.06 -14.58
CA LEU A 809 10.41 -36.69 -15.07
C LEU A 809 9.52 -36.39 -16.28
N GLY A 810 9.33 -37.35 -17.19
CA GLY A 810 8.36 -37.24 -18.29
C GLY A 810 6.93 -36.99 -17.83
N MET A 811 6.46 -37.77 -16.85
CA MET A 811 5.13 -37.61 -16.24
C MET A 811 5.00 -36.29 -15.46
N THR A 812 6.07 -35.89 -14.78
CA THR A 812 6.17 -34.60 -14.09
C THR A 812 6.02 -33.44 -15.08
N MET A 813 6.78 -33.44 -16.19
CA MET A 813 6.67 -32.43 -17.23
C MET A 813 5.28 -32.41 -17.87
N TYR A 814 4.67 -33.58 -18.12
CA TYR A 814 3.31 -33.68 -18.63
C TYR A 814 2.30 -32.97 -17.73
N PHE A 815 2.29 -33.27 -16.43
CA PHE A 815 1.38 -32.62 -15.49
C PHE A 815 1.65 -31.11 -15.41
N LEU A 816 2.92 -30.69 -15.34
CA LEU A 816 3.28 -29.27 -15.27
C LEU A 816 2.79 -28.49 -16.50
N LEU A 817 2.77 -29.08 -17.69
CA LEU A 817 2.37 -28.42 -18.94
C LEU A 817 0.88 -28.49 -19.27
N THR A 818 0.16 -29.45 -18.69
CA THR A 818 -1.24 -29.73 -19.03
C THR A 818 -2.20 -29.50 -17.88
N GLY A 819 -1.71 -29.54 -16.62
CA GLY A 819 -2.54 -29.54 -15.42
C GLY A 819 -3.36 -30.81 -15.23
N ASP A 820 -3.23 -31.80 -16.11
CA ASP A 820 -3.97 -33.06 -16.06
C ASP A 820 -3.20 -34.06 -15.19
N ASP A 821 -3.56 -34.13 -13.91
CA ASP A 821 -2.86 -34.95 -12.91
C ASP A 821 -3.09 -36.45 -13.16
N PRO A 822 -2.03 -37.25 -13.42
CA PRO A 822 -2.11 -38.70 -13.61
C PRO A 822 -2.68 -39.48 -12.42
N ARG A 823 -2.82 -38.86 -11.24
CA ARG A 823 -3.46 -39.47 -10.06
C ARG A 823 -4.97 -39.35 -10.05
N ASN A 824 -5.55 -38.49 -10.89
CA ASN A 824 -6.99 -38.25 -10.93
C ASN A 824 -7.72 -39.54 -11.36
N PRO A 825 -8.79 -39.98 -10.67
CA PRO A 825 -9.59 -41.14 -11.09
C PRO A 825 -10.14 -41.06 -12.52
N ASN A 826 -10.33 -39.85 -13.05
CA ASN A 826 -10.82 -39.60 -14.40
C ASN A 826 -9.70 -39.53 -15.46
N PHE A 827 -8.45 -39.80 -15.07
CA PHE A 827 -7.32 -39.81 -15.98
C PHE A 827 -7.40 -41.03 -16.91
N ASN A 828 -7.87 -40.81 -18.14
CA ASN A 828 -8.02 -41.84 -19.17
C ASN A 828 -6.77 -41.94 -20.07
N GLY A 829 -5.59 -41.87 -19.46
CA GLY A 829 -4.31 -41.94 -20.15
C GLY A 829 -3.81 -40.61 -20.71
N MET A 830 -2.52 -40.56 -21.06
CA MET A 830 -1.89 -39.37 -21.62
C MET A 830 -2.49 -39.01 -22.98
N LYS A 831 -2.95 -37.77 -23.11
CA LYS A 831 -3.31 -37.17 -24.41
C LYS A 831 -2.08 -36.52 -25.03
N PRO A 832 -2.03 -36.29 -26.36
CA PRO A 832 -1.02 -35.41 -26.93
C PRO A 832 -1.01 -34.08 -26.18
N ILE A 833 0.14 -33.64 -25.69
CA ILE A 833 0.21 -32.40 -24.89
C ILE A 833 -0.32 -31.22 -25.70
N ARG A 834 -0.16 -31.23 -27.03
CA ARG A 834 -0.64 -30.16 -27.91
C ARG A 834 -2.15 -30.14 -28.10
N ALA A 835 -2.86 -31.21 -27.72
CA ALA A 835 -4.31 -31.22 -27.66
C ALA A 835 -4.86 -30.51 -26.41
N LEU A 836 -4.07 -30.46 -25.33
CA LEU A 836 -4.44 -29.80 -24.07
C LEU A 836 -3.78 -28.42 -23.93
N ASN A 837 -2.60 -28.24 -24.53
CA ASN A 837 -1.84 -27.00 -24.56
C ASN A 837 -1.32 -26.74 -26.00
N PRO A 838 -2.13 -26.09 -26.86
CA PRO A 838 -1.78 -25.87 -28.28
C PRO A 838 -0.48 -25.08 -28.51
N SER A 839 -0.04 -24.31 -27.51
CA SER A 839 1.20 -23.52 -27.55
C SER A 839 2.47 -24.37 -27.36
N ALA A 840 2.34 -25.62 -26.89
CA ALA A 840 3.47 -26.50 -26.69
C ALA A 840 4.18 -26.85 -28.02
N SER A 841 5.52 -26.83 -27.99
CA SER A 841 6.32 -27.15 -29.16
C SER A 841 6.26 -28.63 -29.50
N LYS A 842 6.42 -28.96 -30.79
CA LYS A 842 6.53 -30.36 -31.24
C LYS A 842 7.71 -31.10 -30.59
N GLY A 843 8.80 -30.37 -30.32
CA GLY A 843 9.95 -30.92 -29.61
C GLY A 843 9.62 -31.31 -28.17
N MET A 844 8.78 -30.52 -27.48
CA MET A 844 8.34 -30.85 -26.12
C MET A 844 7.45 -32.10 -26.10
N GLU A 845 6.53 -32.21 -27.05
CA GLU A 845 5.68 -33.40 -27.20
C GLU A 845 6.52 -34.65 -27.44
N TYR A 846 7.49 -34.58 -28.35
CA TYR A 846 8.44 -35.66 -28.62
C TYR A 846 9.25 -36.06 -27.37
N ILE A 847 9.76 -35.09 -26.61
CA ILE A 847 10.55 -35.35 -25.41
C ILE A 847 9.70 -36.10 -24.38
N ILE A 848 8.49 -35.63 -24.09
CA ILE A 848 7.61 -36.25 -23.11
C ILE A 848 7.22 -37.66 -23.55
N GLU A 849 6.81 -37.83 -24.81
CA GLU A 849 6.50 -39.15 -25.38
C GLU A 849 7.67 -40.13 -25.29
N LYS A 850 8.91 -39.67 -25.55
CA LYS A 850 10.11 -40.50 -25.46
C LYS A 850 10.45 -40.84 -24.01
N CYS A 851 10.30 -39.91 -23.07
CA CYS A 851 10.48 -40.18 -21.63
C CYS A 851 9.48 -41.22 -21.12
N THR A 852 8.22 -41.17 -21.57
CA THR A 852 7.12 -41.99 -21.03
C THR A 852 6.85 -43.28 -21.80
N ARG A 853 7.77 -43.75 -22.65
CA ARG A 853 7.62 -45.06 -23.33
C ARG A 853 7.62 -46.20 -22.31
N ILE A 854 6.76 -47.18 -22.52
CA ILE A 854 6.63 -48.34 -21.61
C ILE A 854 7.95 -49.13 -21.56
N ASP A 855 8.53 -49.46 -22.72
CA ASP A 855 9.83 -50.15 -22.82
C ASP A 855 10.99 -49.19 -22.47
N PRO A 856 11.77 -49.45 -21.39
CA PRO A 856 12.91 -48.62 -20.99
C PRO A 856 13.98 -48.48 -22.09
N ASN A 857 14.15 -49.47 -22.96
CA ASN A 857 15.12 -49.42 -24.05
C ASN A 857 14.75 -48.41 -25.14
N GLN A 858 13.50 -47.94 -25.15
CA GLN A 858 13.02 -46.93 -26.10
C GLN A 858 13.04 -45.51 -25.52
N ARG A 859 13.33 -45.35 -24.22
CA ARG A 859 13.47 -44.05 -23.54
C ARG A 859 14.84 -43.43 -23.83
N TYR A 860 15.10 -42.24 -23.29
CA TYR A 860 16.47 -41.73 -23.18
C TYR A 860 17.30 -42.67 -22.31
N GLN A 861 18.53 -42.96 -22.71
CA GLN A 861 19.39 -43.91 -21.97
C GLN A 861 20.16 -43.23 -20.83
N SER A 862 20.20 -41.89 -20.79
CA SER A 862 20.71 -41.13 -19.66
C SER A 862 20.02 -39.77 -19.51
N ALA A 863 20.06 -39.19 -18.30
CA ALA A 863 19.59 -37.83 -18.05
C ALA A 863 20.36 -36.78 -18.87
N GLY A 864 21.63 -37.06 -19.22
CA GLY A 864 22.43 -36.21 -20.10
C GLY A 864 21.93 -36.18 -21.54
N GLU A 865 21.44 -37.31 -22.08
CA GLU A 865 20.79 -37.33 -23.41
C GLU A 865 19.50 -36.51 -23.41
N LEU A 866 18.68 -36.64 -22.36
CA LEU A 866 17.46 -35.85 -22.20
C LEU A 866 17.78 -34.34 -22.09
N LEU A 867 18.79 -33.97 -21.29
CA LEU A 867 19.24 -32.59 -21.15
C LEU A 867 19.64 -31.98 -22.50
N LYS A 868 20.38 -32.73 -23.32
CA LYS A 868 20.83 -32.28 -24.65
C LYS A 868 19.65 -32.02 -25.59
N ASP A 869 18.62 -32.86 -25.56
CA ASP A 869 17.39 -32.66 -26.36
C ASP A 869 16.54 -31.49 -25.82
N LEU A 870 16.48 -31.28 -24.49
CA LEU A 870 15.85 -30.09 -23.88
C LEU A 870 16.57 -28.78 -24.27
N GLU A 871 17.89 -28.80 -24.41
CA GLU A 871 18.68 -27.64 -24.88
C GLU A 871 18.51 -27.38 -26.37
N ASN A 872 18.31 -28.43 -27.16
CA ASN A 872 18.18 -28.36 -28.62
C ASN A 872 16.74 -28.57 -29.11
N ILE A 873 15.74 -28.31 -28.26
CA ILE A 873 14.34 -28.66 -28.48
C ILE A 873 13.76 -28.15 -29.83
N ARG A 874 14.28 -27.03 -30.33
CA ARG A 874 13.90 -26.41 -31.62
C ARG A 874 14.39 -27.19 -32.85
N LYS A 875 15.39 -28.07 -32.70
CA LYS A 875 16.02 -28.85 -33.78
C LYS A 875 15.43 -30.27 -33.90
N LEU A 876 14.52 -30.66 -33.00
CA LEU A 876 13.95 -32.00 -32.97
C LEU A 876 12.93 -32.21 -34.13
N PRO A 877 12.92 -33.38 -34.77
CA PRO A 877 12.21 -33.58 -36.04
C PRO A 877 10.69 -33.55 -35.87
N PRO A 878 9.94 -33.08 -36.88
CA PRO A 878 8.50 -33.25 -36.94
C PRO A 878 8.17 -34.57 -37.66
N LYS A 879 7.84 -35.67 -36.97
CA LYS A 879 7.27 -36.83 -37.68
C LYS A 879 6.09 -37.55 -36.98
N ARG A 880 5.05 -37.64 -37.82
CA ARG A 880 3.81 -38.44 -37.88
C ARG A 880 3.52 -39.45 -36.78
N GLY A 881 2.29 -39.35 -36.27
CA GLY A 881 1.76 -40.06 -35.11
C GLY A 881 1.76 -41.57 -35.19
N ILE A 882 1.90 -42.16 -34.00
CA ILE A 882 1.32 -43.45 -33.64
C ILE A 882 0.83 -43.29 -32.19
N LEU A 883 -0.42 -42.86 -32.02
CA LEU A 883 -1.17 -43.16 -30.80
C LEU A 883 -2.11 -44.32 -31.13
N LYS A 884 -1.68 -45.54 -30.77
CA LYS A 884 -2.60 -46.63 -30.47
C LYS A 884 -2.44 -46.97 -28.99
N ASN A 885 -3.47 -46.62 -28.23
CA ASN A 885 -3.89 -47.15 -26.92
C ASN A 885 -2.76 -47.48 -25.92
N VAL A 886 -2.46 -46.52 -25.03
CA VAL A 886 -1.48 -46.71 -23.93
C VAL A 886 -2.13 -47.02 -22.58
N PHE A 887 -3.46 -46.98 -22.44
CA PHE A 887 -4.11 -47.45 -21.21
C PHE A 887 -5.38 -48.25 -21.52
N ARG A 888 -5.28 -49.57 -21.33
CA ARG A 888 -6.39 -50.45 -20.96
C ARG A 888 -5.96 -51.24 -19.74
#